data_AF-A0A812IXF3-F1
#
_entry.id   AF-A0A812IXF3-F1
#
_cell.length_a   1.000
_cell.length_b   1.000
_cell.length_c   1.000
_cell.angle_alpha   90.00
_cell.angle_beta   90.00
_cell.angle_gamma   90.00
#
_symmetry.space_group_name_H-M   'P 1'
#
loop_
_entity.id
_entity.type
_entity.pdbx_description
1 polymer ?
#
loop_
_entity_poly.entity_id
_entity_poly.type
_entity_poly.pdbx_seq_one_letter_code
_entity_poly.pdbx_strand_id
1 'polypeptide(L)'
;ECVALYSLEARSAPRDETRSPKATRSPRAMNESNATGDLEEVLASVGLDMRAGTFIMLMLAVGMTTLMLGSAILICATCASRRRAAEQQVTQTQSTSQSPEIVGNTAAALANVQVSLPEERQGLTTQEPQPVSLRRRQVQVLLVFLCTFALCLVVTLSSLSNGRLTKETGLPWESYLFLLSSGCVWLLVPAAVLAKTLPTGRGYGNTAFLEAMLGGIMPFIADSFDTLKDTMFGVLNGGIVAMGVVSLLYLPAFHFVLMLMPNYLMDLASSHVSAFCIATLDVTPSAQSVSLTPREQLLALLAKQLSPTKRYRLLVENLPQAVLAVIYLLVEGGSILVGVLNVAIPFAQVFTSICLYPRVQKGLGRWYAKRFDAAVADGDEVVARRLWAEMSQEFMKHVLPHSRQLGPWYASRFDAAVSSATVRDELDGDTLELCSFDGELYLERKALGGKPELVKALLDFASAAPWVQLVSLRACGLTSEDARLVASWMTAAGHVRVLVLDRNRIDDRGAEALAAALPRCNLEGLESYGNELTALGGRLLIRAGRRQQEILPAAFAGTFEGESLLLDKDAIDDFKTQMIAEAFAVHGYPQVKFLALRMDRIGDQAAQALAEMLTGSEALCEFRISGKAISEEARSALLQACQQRGIEANISAQEVSSSPEEEAPPARAKDTE
;
A
#
# COMPACT_ATOMS: atom_id res chain seq x y z
N GLU A 1 6.72 8.23 42.16
CA GLU A 1 6.44 9.66 41.94
C GLU A 1 5.06 9.95 41.31
N CYS A 2 4.49 9.12 40.41
CA CYS A 2 3.12 9.35 39.89
C CYS A 2 1.98 9.20 40.92
N VAL A 3 2.17 8.50 42.04
CA VAL A 3 1.16 8.40 43.12
C VAL A 3 1.10 9.69 43.96
N ALA A 4 2.14 10.53 43.94
CA ALA A 4 2.19 11.76 44.71
C ALA A 4 1.53 12.97 44.01
N LEU A 5 1.22 12.86 42.71
CA LEU A 5 0.64 13.97 41.93
C LEU A 5 -0.90 14.01 41.98
N TYR A 6 -1.56 12.88 42.26
CA TYR A 6 -3.04 12.82 42.28
C TYR A 6 -3.66 13.43 43.54
N SER A 7 -2.87 13.67 44.59
CA SER A 7 -3.32 14.31 45.84
C SER A 7 -3.22 15.84 45.84
N LEU A 8 -2.66 16.44 44.78
CA LEU A 8 -2.36 17.88 44.72
C LEU A 8 -3.38 18.71 43.90
N GLU A 9 -4.22 18.11 43.06
CA GLU A 9 -5.17 18.85 42.21
C GLU A 9 -6.53 19.16 42.86
N ALA A 10 -6.81 18.65 44.06
CA ALA A 10 -8.08 18.91 44.76
C ALA A 10 -8.14 20.23 45.55
N ARG A 11 -7.16 21.14 45.39
CA ARG A 11 -7.15 22.44 46.10
C ARG A 11 -6.88 23.61 45.17
N SER A 12 -7.90 24.03 44.44
CA SER A 12 -7.96 25.42 43.94
C SER A 12 -9.41 25.91 43.80
N ALA A 13 -9.90 26.57 44.84
CA ALA A 13 -11.00 27.52 44.74
C ALA A 13 -10.58 28.79 45.50
N PRO A 14 -10.76 30.00 44.94
CA PRO A 14 -10.22 31.21 45.54
C PRO A 14 -11.24 31.81 46.51
N ARG A 15 -10.80 32.22 47.70
CA ARG A 15 -11.49 33.26 48.47
C ARG A 15 -10.50 34.17 49.20
N ASP A 16 -10.84 35.44 49.05
CA ASP A 16 -10.28 36.65 49.61
C ASP A 16 -10.21 36.73 51.14
N GLU A 17 -9.39 37.69 51.58
CA GLU A 17 -9.48 38.51 52.79
C GLU A 17 -8.97 38.00 54.17
N THR A 18 -7.78 38.52 54.52
CA THR A 18 -7.40 39.22 55.78
C THR A 18 -7.32 38.51 57.15
N ARG A 19 -6.15 38.72 57.79
CA ARG A 19 -5.84 38.85 59.25
C ARG A 19 -5.99 37.65 60.23
N SER A 20 -4.84 37.02 60.54
CA SER A 20 -4.23 36.65 61.87
C SER A 20 -4.97 36.97 63.20
N PRO A 21 -4.71 36.27 64.36
CA PRO A 21 -4.38 34.84 64.58
C PRO A 21 -4.98 34.22 65.89
N LYS A 22 -4.66 32.91 66.11
CA LYS A 22 -4.59 32.15 67.39
C LYS A 22 -5.89 31.72 68.11
N ALA A 23 -6.11 30.41 68.21
CA ALA A 23 -6.08 29.65 69.48
C ALA A 23 -6.44 28.15 69.29
N THR A 24 -5.43 27.29 69.48
CA THR A 24 -5.44 25.95 70.11
C THR A 24 -6.75 25.13 70.16
N ARG A 25 -6.78 23.98 69.46
CA ARG A 25 -7.35 22.72 69.99
C ARG A 25 -6.82 21.49 69.20
N SER A 26 -6.51 20.45 69.96
CA SER A 26 -6.05 19.07 69.67
C SER A 26 -6.37 18.48 68.28
N PRO A 27 -5.46 17.68 67.68
CA PRO A 27 -5.72 17.00 66.41
C PRO A 27 -6.70 15.84 66.60
N ARG A 28 -7.90 16.02 66.04
CA ARG A 28 -8.89 14.97 65.82
C ARG A 28 -8.34 14.07 64.71
N ALA A 29 -8.22 12.77 65.00
CA ALA A 29 -7.96 11.72 64.02
C ALA A 29 -8.91 11.91 62.82
N MET A 30 -8.36 12.21 61.64
CA MET A 30 -9.10 12.28 60.38
C MET A 30 -8.93 10.94 59.67
N ASN A 31 -10.08 10.32 59.46
CA ASN A 31 -10.36 9.00 58.89
C ASN A 31 -9.51 8.60 57.66
N GLU A 32 -8.72 7.54 57.81
CA GLU A 32 -8.41 6.59 56.73
C GLU A 32 -9.61 5.68 56.38
N SER A 33 -10.70 5.72 57.18
CA SER A 33 -11.88 4.87 57.01
C SER A 33 -12.83 5.27 55.89
N ASN A 34 -12.73 6.48 55.32
CA ASN A 34 -13.67 6.93 54.29
C ASN A 34 -13.25 6.48 52.88
N ALA A 35 -11.94 6.49 52.57
CA ALA A 35 -11.45 6.06 51.25
C ALA A 35 -11.55 4.54 51.05
N THR A 36 -11.50 3.78 52.15
CA THR A 36 -11.69 2.33 52.16
C THR A 36 -13.17 1.95 52.01
N GLY A 37 -14.08 2.71 52.65
CA GLY A 37 -15.53 2.53 52.50
C GLY A 37 -16.03 2.82 51.08
N ASP A 38 -15.57 3.89 50.42
CA ASP A 38 -15.97 4.22 49.05
C ASP A 38 -15.51 3.15 48.03
N LEU A 39 -14.31 2.58 48.22
CA LEU A 39 -13.79 1.53 47.35
C LEU A 39 -14.52 0.19 47.59
N GLU A 40 -14.84 -0.15 48.84
CA GLU A 40 -15.66 -1.31 49.17
C GLU A 40 -17.05 -1.23 48.53
N GLU A 41 -17.68 -0.05 48.58
CA GLU A 41 -19.02 0.15 48.02
C GLU A 41 -19.02 0.05 46.48
N VAL A 42 -17.99 0.62 45.83
CA VAL A 42 -17.80 0.49 44.37
C VAL A 42 -17.48 -0.96 43.97
N LEU A 43 -16.58 -1.66 44.66
CA LEU A 43 -16.24 -3.06 44.34
C LEU A 43 -17.44 -4.00 44.58
N ALA A 44 -18.20 -3.79 45.66
CA ALA A 44 -19.42 -4.52 45.94
C ALA A 44 -20.50 -4.27 44.88
N SER A 45 -20.60 -3.04 44.34
CA SER A 45 -21.55 -2.72 43.26
C SER A 45 -21.29 -3.48 41.95
N VAL A 46 -20.07 -3.99 41.76
CA VAL A 46 -19.66 -4.80 40.60
C VAL A 46 -19.45 -6.28 40.98
N GLY A 47 -19.77 -6.67 42.22
CA GLY A 47 -19.67 -8.06 42.71
C GLY A 47 -18.24 -8.56 42.93
N LEU A 48 -17.28 -7.65 43.14
CA LEU A 48 -15.88 -7.99 43.41
C LEU A 48 -15.56 -7.85 44.91
N ASP A 49 -14.78 -8.78 45.46
CA ASP A 49 -14.32 -8.67 46.84
C ASP A 49 -13.09 -7.74 46.96
N MET A 50 -12.79 -7.28 48.17
CA MET A 50 -11.64 -6.39 48.43
C MET A 50 -10.29 -6.99 47.99
N ARG A 51 -10.19 -8.32 47.97
CA ARG A 51 -9.01 -9.03 47.45
C ARG A 51 -8.90 -8.83 45.94
N ALA A 52 -9.98 -9.00 45.19
CA ALA A 52 -10.02 -8.76 43.74
C ALA A 52 -9.53 -7.35 43.41
N GLY A 53 -10.04 -6.32 44.10
CA GLY A 53 -9.62 -4.93 43.89
C GLY A 53 -8.11 -4.74 44.06
N THR A 54 -7.54 -5.32 45.13
CA THR A 54 -6.10 -5.27 45.40
C THR A 54 -5.26 -5.96 44.31
N PHE A 55 -5.67 -7.16 43.88
CA PHE A 55 -4.96 -7.91 42.85
C PHE A 55 -5.05 -7.27 41.47
N ILE A 56 -6.19 -6.68 41.12
CA ILE A 56 -6.35 -5.93 39.86
C ILE A 56 -5.39 -4.74 39.84
N MET A 57 -5.30 -3.98 40.93
CA MET A 57 -4.34 -2.87 41.04
C MET A 57 -2.89 -3.35 40.92
N LEU A 58 -2.56 -4.50 41.51
CA LEU A 58 -1.21 -5.07 41.39
C LEU A 58 -0.92 -5.55 39.96
N MET A 59 -1.88 -6.16 39.28
CA MET A 59 -1.76 -6.54 37.87
C MET A 59 -1.54 -5.32 36.97
N LEU A 60 -2.29 -4.23 37.20
CA LEU A 60 -2.08 -2.96 36.49
C LEU A 60 -0.70 -2.38 36.77
N ALA A 61 -0.23 -2.41 38.02
CA ALA A 61 1.10 -1.93 38.38
C ALA A 61 2.21 -2.76 37.69
N VAL A 62 2.10 -4.09 37.69
CA VAL A 62 3.03 -4.99 36.98
C VAL A 62 3.01 -4.73 35.46
N GLY A 63 1.83 -4.51 34.88
CA GLY A 63 1.71 -4.14 33.48
C GLY A 63 2.41 -2.82 33.15
N MET A 64 2.11 -1.77 33.91
CA MET A 64 2.68 -0.43 33.70
C MET A 64 4.19 -0.38 33.92
N THR A 65 4.70 -1.05 34.95
CA THR A 65 6.15 -1.14 35.18
C THR A 65 6.87 -1.84 34.03
N THR A 66 6.28 -2.92 33.51
CA THR A 66 6.82 -3.65 32.35
C THR A 66 6.81 -2.76 31.10
N LEU A 67 5.72 -2.04 30.85
CA LEU A 67 5.61 -1.08 29.75
C LEU A 67 6.70 0.00 29.82
N MET A 68 6.90 0.60 31.00
CA MET A 68 7.92 1.62 31.21
C MET A 68 9.33 1.06 30.98
N LEU A 69 9.65 -0.09 31.56
CA LEU A 69 10.97 -0.70 31.47
C LEU A 69 11.30 -1.15 30.03
N GLY A 70 10.36 -1.85 29.38
CA GLY A 70 10.54 -2.29 27.99
C GLY A 70 10.66 -1.13 27.00
N SER A 71 9.85 -0.08 27.18
CA SER A 71 9.95 1.14 26.36
C SER A 71 11.30 1.84 26.57
N ALA A 72 11.77 1.95 27.82
CA ALA A 72 13.07 2.53 28.13
C ALA A 72 14.22 1.76 27.47
N ILE A 73 14.18 0.43 27.48
CA ILE A 73 15.17 -0.42 26.80
C ILE A 73 15.26 -0.08 25.30
N LEU A 74 14.12 -0.03 24.59
CA LEU A 74 14.10 0.23 23.15
C LEU A 74 14.48 1.68 22.80
N ILE A 75 14.05 2.65 23.61
CA ILE A 75 14.40 4.07 23.43
C ILE A 75 15.91 4.27 23.62
N CYS A 76 16.49 3.71 24.68
CA CYS A 76 17.93 3.79 24.92
C CYS A 76 18.73 3.16 23.77
N ALA A 77 18.31 2.01 23.25
CA ALA A 77 18.93 1.38 22.09
C ALA A 77 18.88 2.28 20.84
N THR A 78 17.73 2.90 20.59
CA THR A 78 17.52 3.84 19.48
C THR A 78 18.44 5.05 19.60
N CYS A 79 18.54 5.65 20.79
CA CYS A 79 19.45 6.76 21.06
C CYS A 79 20.91 6.36 20.85
N ALA A 80 21.32 5.17 21.31
CA ALA A 80 22.68 4.67 21.12
C ALA A 80 23.01 4.37 19.65
N SER A 81 22.03 3.89 18.87
CA SER A 81 22.18 3.67 17.43
C SER A 81 22.34 4.99 16.67
N ARG A 82 21.52 6.01 16.99
CA ARG A 82 21.63 7.35 16.39
C ARG A 82 22.99 7.99 16.65
N ARG A 83 23.52 7.86 17.88
CA ARG A 83 24.86 8.37 18.22
C ARG A 83 25.95 7.71 17.37
N ARG A 84 25.92 6.38 17.26
CA ARG A 84 26.87 5.62 16.41
C ARG A 84 26.81 6.04 14.94
N ALA A 85 25.60 6.30 14.41
CA ALA A 85 25.42 6.78 13.04
C ALA A 85 25.99 8.20 12.84
N ALA A 86 25.74 9.11 13.79
CA ALA A 86 26.28 10.47 13.74
C ALA A 86 27.81 10.49 13.79
N GLU A 87 28.42 9.65 14.65
CA GLU A 87 29.87 9.49 14.74
C GLU A 87 30.50 8.98 13.43
N GLN A 88 29.85 8.04 12.74
CA GLN A 88 30.31 7.55 11.44
C GLN A 88 30.24 8.63 10.35
N GLN A 89 29.19 9.45 10.34
CA GLN A 89 29.05 10.57 9.40
C GLN A 89 30.15 11.65 9.60
N VAL A 90 30.46 11.99 10.85
CA VAL A 90 31.53 12.96 11.16
C VAL A 90 32.89 12.42 10.72
N THR A 91 33.14 11.12 10.94
CA THR A 91 34.41 10.47 10.56
C THR A 91 34.59 10.41 9.04
N GLN A 92 33.52 10.11 8.27
CA GLN A 92 33.55 10.16 6.81
C GLN A 92 33.82 11.57 6.29
N THR A 93 33.15 12.58 6.84
CA THR A 93 33.30 13.99 6.42
C THR A 93 34.72 14.51 6.67
N GLN A 94 35.37 14.09 7.77
CA GLN A 94 36.76 14.44 8.07
C GLN A 94 37.76 13.74 7.12
N SER A 95 37.51 12.48 6.73
CA SER A 95 38.38 11.76 5.80
C SER A 95 38.38 12.33 4.37
N THR A 96 37.27 12.91 3.92
CA THR A 96 37.17 13.61 2.62
C THR A 96 37.78 15.01 2.59
N SER A 97 38.16 15.57 3.76
CA SER A 97 38.75 16.92 3.86
C SER A 97 40.28 16.96 3.84
N GLN A 98 40.94 15.80 3.84
CA GLN A 98 42.39 15.68 3.67
C GLN A 98 42.74 15.24 2.24
N SER A 99 42.64 16.16 1.28
CA SER A 99 43.32 16.03 -0.02
C SER A 99 44.79 16.48 0.14
N PRO A 100 45.77 15.81 -0.49
CA PRO A 100 47.17 16.23 -0.39
C PRO A 100 47.39 17.55 -1.13
N GLU A 101 48.11 18.49 -0.52
CA GLU A 101 48.65 19.68 -1.17
C GLU A 101 49.54 19.26 -2.35
N ILE A 102 49.12 19.57 -3.58
CA ILE A 102 49.96 19.42 -4.76
C ILE A 102 50.76 20.71 -4.92
N VAL A 103 52.00 20.70 -4.43
CA VAL A 103 53.03 21.68 -4.78
C VAL A 103 53.73 21.24 -6.06
N GLY A 104 53.62 22.05 -7.12
CA GLY A 104 54.71 22.28 -8.07
C GLY A 104 54.88 21.31 -9.27
N ASN A 105 54.67 21.88 -10.45
CA ASN A 105 55.39 21.69 -11.71
C ASN A 105 55.07 20.55 -12.70
N THR A 106 54.50 21.03 -13.83
CA THR A 106 54.85 20.78 -15.24
C THR A 106 54.56 19.41 -15.90
N ALA A 107 53.54 19.47 -16.77
CA ALA A 107 53.59 19.10 -18.20
C ALA A 107 53.83 17.64 -18.65
N ALA A 108 53.79 16.64 -17.76
CA ALA A 108 53.88 15.22 -18.18
C ALA A 108 52.68 14.34 -17.79
N ALA A 109 51.63 14.88 -17.17
CA ALA A 109 50.53 14.06 -16.61
C ALA A 109 49.19 14.14 -17.38
N LEU A 110 49.19 14.59 -18.64
CA LEU A 110 47.98 14.72 -19.47
C LEU A 110 47.81 13.62 -20.53
N ALA A 111 48.57 12.53 -20.46
CA ALA A 111 48.53 11.46 -21.47
C ALA A 111 47.86 10.15 -21.03
N ASN A 112 47.46 9.97 -19.77
CA ASN A 112 46.86 8.71 -19.28
C ASN A 112 45.59 8.94 -18.43
N VAL A 113 44.64 9.73 -18.92
CA VAL A 113 43.28 9.71 -18.37
C VAL A 113 42.49 8.63 -19.12
N GLN A 114 42.76 7.38 -18.74
CA GLN A 114 41.81 6.30 -18.94
C GLN A 114 40.79 6.45 -17.80
N VAL A 115 39.56 6.79 -18.15
CA VAL A 115 38.44 6.86 -17.20
C VAL A 115 38.13 5.43 -16.76
N SER A 116 38.89 4.96 -15.77
CA SER A 116 38.58 3.78 -14.99
C SER A 116 37.43 4.17 -14.06
N LEU A 117 36.27 3.54 -14.26
CA LEU A 117 35.20 3.49 -13.27
C LEU A 117 35.81 3.19 -11.89
N PRO A 118 35.38 3.85 -10.80
CA PRO A 118 35.96 3.61 -9.50
C PRO A 118 35.78 2.14 -9.11
N GLU A 119 36.90 1.44 -8.95
CA GLU A 119 36.94 0.11 -8.36
C GLU A 119 36.21 0.15 -7.02
N GLU A 120 35.20 -0.71 -6.96
CA GLU A 120 34.43 -1.08 -5.80
C GLU A 120 35.38 -1.38 -4.63
N ARG A 121 35.52 -0.43 -3.69
CA ARG A 121 36.24 -0.66 -2.44
C ARG A 121 35.47 -1.72 -1.64
N GLN A 122 35.87 -2.97 -1.84
CA GLN A 122 35.63 -4.08 -0.94
C GLN A 122 36.16 -3.69 0.45
N GLY A 123 35.27 -3.31 1.36
CA GLY A 123 35.70 -2.91 2.69
C GLY A 123 34.66 -2.24 3.58
N LEU A 124 33.39 -2.62 3.50
CA LEU A 124 32.42 -2.51 4.61
C LEU A 124 31.17 -3.26 4.17
N THR A 125 31.14 -4.56 4.45
CA THR A 125 29.91 -5.35 4.42
C THR A 125 28.95 -4.77 5.46
N THR A 126 28.14 -3.78 5.08
CA THR A 126 26.80 -3.67 5.64
C THR A 126 26.11 -4.97 5.25
N GLN A 127 26.23 -5.99 6.11
CA GLN A 127 25.44 -7.21 5.98
C GLN A 127 23.98 -6.78 5.88
N GLU A 128 23.40 -6.89 4.69
CA GLU A 128 21.96 -6.92 4.55
C GLU A 128 21.44 -7.96 5.54
N PRO A 129 20.44 -7.61 6.38
CA PRO A 129 19.92 -8.55 7.35
C PRO A 129 19.37 -9.77 6.62
N GLN A 130 20.05 -10.91 6.77
CA GLN A 130 19.61 -12.20 6.24
C GLN A 130 18.16 -12.46 6.68
N PRO A 131 17.24 -12.79 5.75
CA PRO A 131 15.84 -13.00 6.08
C PRO A 131 15.72 -14.12 7.14
N VAL A 132 14.96 -13.87 8.20
CA VAL A 132 14.71 -14.87 9.24
C VAL A 132 14.06 -16.09 8.58
N SER A 133 14.74 -17.23 8.61
CA SER A 133 14.20 -18.45 7.99
C SER A 133 12.83 -18.80 8.60
N LEU A 134 11.87 -19.18 7.74
CA LEU A 134 10.51 -19.57 8.14
C LEU A 134 10.54 -20.58 9.30
N ARG A 135 11.47 -21.53 9.20
CA ARG A 135 11.71 -22.59 10.20
C ARG A 135 12.10 -22.02 11.57
N ARG A 136 12.94 -20.99 11.62
CA ARG A 136 13.32 -20.34 12.89
C ARG A 136 12.10 -19.69 13.55
N ARG A 137 11.25 -19.02 12.77
CA ARG A 137 10.03 -18.39 13.28
C ARG A 137 9.01 -19.43 13.76
N GLN A 138 8.84 -20.54 13.05
CA GLN A 138 8.02 -21.68 13.50
C GLN A 138 8.47 -22.23 14.85
N VAL A 139 9.78 -22.48 15.01
CA VAL A 139 10.32 -23.01 16.28
C VAL A 139 10.10 -22.04 17.44
N GLN A 140 10.30 -20.73 17.22
CA GLN A 140 10.06 -19.72 18.25
C GLN A 140 8.59 -19.68 18.68
N VAL A 141 7.67 -19.65 17.72
CA VAL A 141 6.22 -19.65 18.00
C VAL A 141 5.83 -20.91 18.76
N LEU A 142 6.24 -22.08 18.28
CA LEU A 142 5.93 -23.36 18.90
C LEU A 142 6.43 -23.43 20.34
N LEU A 143 7.68 -23.03 20.59
CA LEU A 143 8.28 -23.09 21.92
C LEU A 143 7.55 -22.17 22.90
N VAL A 144 7.29 -20.93 22.52
CA VAL A 144 6.59 -19.98 23.41
C VAL A 144 5.14 -20.41 23.66
N PHE A 145 4.45 -20.89 22.62
CA PHE A 145 3.10 -21.44 22.76
C PHE A 145 3.08 -22.63 23.73
N LEU A 146 3.94 -23.63 23.54
CA LEU A 146 3.98 -24.82 24.40
C LEU A 146 4.34 -24.47 25.85
N CYS A 147 5.27 -23.55 26.08
CA CYS A 147 5.59 -23.06 27.42
C CYS A 147 4.39 -22.36 28.06
N THR A 148 3.68 -21.51 27.31
CA THR A 148 2.50 -20.79 27.79
C THR A 148 1.37 -21.76 28.12
N PHE A 149 1.10 -22.70 27.21
CA PHE A 149 0.10 -23.75 27.39
C PHE A 149 0.41 -24.63 28.60
N ALA A 150 1.65 -25.10 28.74
CA ALA A 150 2.07 -25.92 29.89
C ALA A 150 1.94 -25.15 31.20
N LEU A 151 2.33 -23.88 31.25
CA LEU A 151 2.20 -23.05 32.44
C LEU A 151 0.72 -22.85 32.84
N CYS A 152 -0.14 -22.51 31.88
CA CYS A 152 -1.57 -22.36 32.13
C CYS A 152 -2.20 -23.67 32.60
N LEU A 153 -1.86 -24.79 31.96
CA LEU A 153 -2.35 -26.12 32.32
C LEU A 153 -1.92 -26.53 33.74
N VAL A 154 -0.65 -26.33 34.10
CA VAL A 154 -0.13 -26.65 35.44
C VAL A 154 -0.81 -25.80 36.51
N VAL A 155 -0.94 -24.50 36.29
CA VAL A 155 -1.63 -23.59 37.23
C VAL A 155 -3.09 -24.00 37.40
N THR A 156 -3.77 -24.34 36.32
CA THR A 156 -5.18 -24.74 36.34
C THR A 156 -5.38 -26.07 37.04
N LEU A 157 -4.57 -27.09 36.73
CA LEU A 157 -4.61 -28.40 37.39
C LEU A 157 -4.24 -28.29 38.89
N SER A 158 -3.26 -27.46 39.23
CA SER A 158 -2.89 -27.21 40.62
C SER A 158 -4.02 -26.50 41.39
N SER A 159 -4.73 -25.56 40.74
CA SER A 159 -5.91 -24.93 41.34
C SER A 159 -7.03 -25.93 41.57
N LEU A 160 -7.28 -26.83 40.61
CA LEU A 160 -8.24 -27.92 40.75
C LEU A 160 -7.87 -28.87 41.89
N SER A 161 -6.62 -29.33 41.95
CA SER A 161 -6.17 -30.28 42.99
C SER A 161 -6.26 -29.69 44.40
N ASN A 162 -6.17 -28.37 44.53
CA ASN A 162 -6.31 -27.65 45.78
C ASN A 162 -7.76 -27.20 46.09
N GLY A 163 -8.73 -27.55 45.22
CA GLY A 163 -10.14 -27.15 45.38
C GLY A 163 -10.39 -25.65 45.24
N ARG A 164 -9.52 -24.92 44.53
CA ARG A 164 -9.60 -23.45 44.37
C ARG A 164 -10.12 -23.00 43.00
N LEU A 165 -10.42 -23.93 42.10
CA LEU A 165 -11.00 -23.65 40.78
C LEU A 165 -12.52 -23.54 40.91
N THR A 166 -13.11 -22.39 40.55
CA THR A 166 -14.54 -22.10 40.73
C THR A 166 -15.25 -21.84 39.40
N LYS A 167 -16.58 -22.03 39.35
CA LYS A 167 -17.40 -21.70 38.16
C LYS A 167 -17.71 -20.20 38.01
N GLU A 168 -17.44 -19.41 39.06
CA GLU A 168 -17.73 -17.98 39.12
C GLU A 168 -16.52 -17.14 38.66
N THR A 169 -15.36 -17.37 39.25
CA THR A 169 -14.13 -16.59 39.00
C THR A 169 -13.06 -17.39 38.27
N GLY A 170 -13.19 -18.71 38.22
CA GLY A 170 -12.20 -19.58 37.59
C GLY A 170 -11.02 -19.80 38.50
N LEU A 171 -9.90 -19.14 38.21
CA LEU A 171 -8.70 -19.22 39.04
C LEU A 171 -8.73 -18.24 40.21
N PRO A 172 -7.99 -18.51 41.30
CA PRO A 172 -7.77 -17.54 42.34
C PRO A 172 -6.92 -16.36 41.83
N TRP A 173 -7.11 -15.17 42.41
CA TRP A 173 -6.48 -13.94 41.94
C TRP A 173 -4.94 -13.97 41.95
N GLU A 174 -4.34 -14.72 42.89
CA GLU A 174 -2.90 -14.93 42.95
C GLU A 174 -2.38 -15.64 41.68
N SER A 175 -3.15 -16.59 41.16
CA SER A 175 -2.78 -17.34 39.95
C SER A 175 -2.84 -16.47 38.70
N TYR A 176 -3.85 -15.60 38.58
CA TYR A 176 -3.91 -14.63 37.48
C TYR A 176 -2.73 -13.66 37.52
N LEU A 177 -2.40 -13.13 38.70
CA LEU A 177 -1.25 -12.25 38.87
C LEU A 177 0.06 -12.96 38.51
N PHE A 178 0.24 -14.21 38.94
CA PHE A 178 1.42 -15.01 38.64
C PHE A 178 1.61 -15.23 37.14
N LEU A 179 0.55 -15.62 36.44
CA LEU A 179 0.56 -15.83 34.99
C LEU A 179 0.87 -14.53 34.24
N LEU A 180 0.21 -13.43 34.59
CA LEU A 180 0.48 -12.11 34.00
C LEU A 180 1.94 -11.69 34.24
N SER A 181 2.43 -11.83 35.48
CA SER A 181 3.80 -11.47 35.85
C SER A 181 4.84 -12.28 35.06
N SER A 182 4.58 -13.56 34.86
CA SER A 182 5.43 -14.45 34.05
C SER A 182 5.50 -13.99 32.58
N GLY A 183 4.35 -13.62 32.00
CA GLY A 183 4.28 -13.05 30.65
C GLY A 183 4.98 -11.69 30.53
N CYS A 184 4.82 -10.81 31.54
CA CYS A 184 5.51 -9.54 31.61
C CYS A 184 7.04 -9.69 31.63
N VAL A 185 7.55 -10.60 32.46
CA VAL A 185 9.00 -10.89 32.53
C VAL A 185 9.50 -11.44 31.20
N TRP A 186 8.74 -12.34 30.55
CA TRP A 186 9.09 -12.86 29.24
C TRP A 186 9.24 -11.76 28.20
N LEU A 187 8.34 -10.77 28.12
CA LEU A 187 8.41 -9.69 27.13
C LEU A 187 9.67 -8.80 27.24
N LEU A 188 10.29 -8.74 28.42
CA LEU A 188 11.53 -7.98 28.62
C LEU A 188 12.75 -8.68 28.00
N VAL A 189 12.72 -10.01 27.88
CA VAL A 189 13.84 -10.78 27.32
C VAL A 189 14.05 -10.45 25.83
N PRO A 190 13.04 -10.54 24.94
CA PRO A 190 13.18 -10.11 23.55
C PRO A 190 13.52 -8.63 23.41
N ALA A 191 12.97 -7.74 24.25
CA ALA A 191 13.30 -6.32 24.19
C ALA A 191 14.79 -6.07 24.45
N ALA A 192 15.38 -6.77 25.41
CA ALA A 192 16.81 -6.71 25.68
C ALA A 192 17.66 -7.29 24.53
N VAL A 193 17.21 -8.37 23.88
CA VAL A 193 17.88 -8.94 22.68
C VAL A 193 17.85 -7.93 21.53
N LEU A 194 16.69 -7.38 21.22
CA LEU A 194 16.48 -6.39 20.16
C LEU A 194 17.28 -5.10 20.37
N ALA A 195 17.41 -4.65 21.62
CA ALA A 195 18.25 -3.52 21.97
C ALA A 195 19.73 -3.76 21.64
N LYS A 196 20.21 -5.00 21.80
CA LYS A 196 21.60 -5.38 21.52
C LYS A 196 21.88 -5.62 20.04
N THR A 197 20.90 -6.10 19.28
CA THR A 197 21.06 -6.45 17.86
C THR A 197 20.68 -5.32 16.89
N LEU A 198 20.34 -4.13 17.39
CA LEU A 198 19.90 -3.01 16.56
C LEU A 198 21.05 -2.49 15.66
N PRO A 199 20.88 -2.48 14.32
CA PRO A 199 21.86 -1.93 13.38
C PRO A 199 22.06 -0.42 13.54
N THR A 200 23.23 0.07 13.15
CA THR A 200 23.56 1.50 13.14
C THR A 200 22.64 2.27 12.19
N GLY A 201 22.10 3.41 12.63
CA GLY A 201 21.18 4.23 11.85
C GLY A 201 19.72 3.77 11.88
N ARG A 202 19.42 2.61 12.46
CA ARG A 202 18.06 2.10 12.70
C ARG A 202 17.60 2.35 14.14
N GLY A 203 16.29 2.41 14.35
CA GLY A 203 15.65 2.70 15.63
C GLY A 203 14.29 2.03 15.79
N TYR A 204 13.70 2.13 16.97
CA TYR A 204 12.34 1.65 17.25
C TYR A 204 11.37 2.82 17.43
N GLY A 205 10.10 2.61 17.07
CA GLY A 205 9.04 3.60 17.32
C GLY A 205 8.69 3.73 18.81
N ASN A 206 8.23 4.90 19.22
CA ASN A 206 7.92 5.19 20.64
C ASN A 206 6.81 4.29 21.22
N THR A 207 5.90 3.78 20.38
CA THR A 207 4.80 2.88 20.77
C THR A 207 5.12 1.40 20.55
N ALA A 208 6.32 1.06 20.05
CA ALA A 208 6.63 -0.28 19.60
C ALA A 208 6.50 -1.34 20.71
N PHE A 209 6.96 -1.02 21.92
CA PHE A 209 6.84 -1.94 23.05
C PHE A 209 5.40 -2.08 23.53
N LEU A 210 4.62 -0.99 23.53
CA LEU A 210 3.20 -1.02 23.85
C LEU A 210 2.45 -1.95 22.89
N GLU A 211 2.73 -1.86 21.60
CA GLU A 211 2.15 -2.74 20.58
C GLU A 211 2.47 -4.22 20.84
N ALA A 212 3.71 -4.53 21.22
CA ALA A 212 4.11 -5.89 21.56
C ALA A 212 3.41 -6.39 22.84
N MET A 213 3.28 -5.54 23.85
CA MET A 213 2.60 -5.88 25.10
C MET A 213 1.11 -6.15 24.89
N LEU A 214 0.44 -5.31 24.09
CA LEU A 214 -0.97 -5.49 23.74
C LEU A 214 -1.22 -6.81 22.99
N GLY A 215 -0.32 -7.19 22.06
CA GLY A 215 -0.43 -8.47 21.35
C GLY A 215 -0.06 -9.70 22.20
N GLY A 216 0.82 -9.53 23.19
CA GLY A 216 1.45 -10.65 23.90
C GLY A 216 0.77 -11.07 25.20
N ILE A 217 0.28 -10.12 26.01
CA ILE A 217 -0.16 -10.41 27.39
C ILE A 217 -1.45 -9.71 27.83
N MET A 218 -2.03 -8.84 27.00
CA MET A 218 -3.20 -8.06 27.40
C MET A 218 -4.43 -8.98 27.54
N PRO A 219 -5.14 -8.94 28.68
CA PRO A 219 -6.36 -9.73 28.87
C PRO A 219 -7.39 -9.48 27.77
N PHE A 220 -8.10 -10.55 27.37
CA PHE A 220 -9.13 -10.54 26.32
C PHE A 220 -8.67 -10.14 24.90
N ILE A 221 -7.38 -9.82 24.74
CA ILE A 221 -6.80 -9.28 23.50
C ILE A 221 -5.72 -10.22 22.96
N ALA A 222 -4.87 -10.75 23.85
CA ALA A 222 -3.74 -11.60 23.50
C ALA A 222 -4.13 -13.09 23.43
N ASP A 223 -3.56 -13.83 22.49
CA ASP A 223 -3.78 -15.27 22.30
C ASP A 223 -3.33 -16.10 23.53
N SER A 224 -2.42 -15.56 24.34
CA SER A 224 -2.03 -16.14 25.64
C SER A 224 -3.18 -16.17 26.64
N PHE A 225 -4.09 -15.20 26.59
CA PHE A 225 -5.29 -15.18 27.42
C PHE A 225 -6.32 -16.21 26.94
N ASP A 226 -6.49 -16.39 25.63
CA ASP A 226 -7.34 -17.46 25.09
C ASP A 226 -6.82 -18.84 25.48
N THR A 227 -5.50 -19.03 25.47
CA THR A 227 -4.86 -20.25 25.99
C THR A 227 -5.22 -20.51 27.47
N LEU A 228 -5.23 -19.46 28.30
CA LEU A 228 -5.62 -19.56 29.71
C LEU A 228 -7.11 -19.92 29.84
N LYS A 229 -7.98 -19.23 29.12
CA LYS A 229 -9.43 -19.49 29.11
C LYS A 229 -9.73 -20.95 28.71
N ASP A 230 -9.10 -21.43 27.65
CA ASP A 230 -9.36 -22.75 27.10
C ASP A 230 -8.84 -23.86 28.02
N THR A 231 -7.68 -23.67 28.65
CA THR A 231 -7.18 -24.60 29.67
C THR A 231 -8.09 -24.63 30.90
N MET A 232 -8.58 -23.48 31.35
CA MET A 232 -9.56 -23.40 32.43
C MET A 232 -10.86 -24.13 32.08
N PHE A 233 -11.42 -23.87 30.90
CA PHE A 233 -12.65 -24.55 30.44
C PHE A 233 -12.46 -26.07 30.33
N GLY A 234 -11.35 -26.52 29.73
CA GLY A 234 -11.04 -27.94 29.59
C GLY A 234 -10.92 -28.67 30.92
N VAL A 235 -10.32 -28.04 31.93
CA VAL A 235 -10.16 -28.62 33.28
C VAL A 235 -11.47 -28.55 34.09
N LEU A 236 -12.23 -27.45 34.00
CA LEU A 236 -13.55 -27.30 34.65
C LEU A 236 -14.55 -28.34 34.14
N ASN A 237 -14.49 -28.69 32.86
CA ASN A 237 -15.35 -29.69 32.23
C ASN A 237 -14.90 -31.15 32.51
N GLY A 238 -13.95 -31.37 33.42
CA GLY A 238 -13.48 -32.70 33.83
C GLY A 238 -14.56 -33.61 34.44
N GLY A 239 -15.72 -33.07 34.85
CA GLY A 239 -16.90 -33.86 35.23
C GLY A 239 -17.52 -34.63 34.05
N ILE A 240 -17.33 -34.16 32.82
CA ILE A 240 -17.66 -34.83 31.56
C ILE A 240 -16.33 -35.13 30.86
N VAL A 241 -15.54 -36.03 31.46
CA VAL A 241 -14.12 -36.32 31.16
C VAL A 241 -13.77 -36.27 29.66
N ALA A 242 -14.61 -36.84 28.80
CA ALA A 242 -14.37 -36.87 27.35
C ALA A 242 -14.37 -35.47 26.71
N MET A 243 -15.28 -34.56 27.09
CA MET A 243 -15.35 -33.21 26.51
C MET A 243 -14.18 -32.33 26.96
N GLY A 244 -13.79 -32.41 28.24
CA GLY A 244 -12.63 -31.70 28.75
C GLY A 244 -11.33 -32.10 28.04
N VAL A 245 -11.13 -33.41 27.86
CA VAL A 245 -9.96 -33.96 27.13
C VAL A 245 -9.96 -33.53 25.66
N VAL A 246 -11.11 -33.60 24.98
CA VAL A 246 -11.22 -33.15 23.58
C VAL A 246 -10.89 -31.66 23.45
N SER A 247 -11.40 -30.81 24.35
CA SER A 247 -11.09 -29.38 24.36
C SER A 247 -9.59 -29.11 24.58
N LEU A 248 -8.95 -29.84 25.48
CA LEU A 248 -7.51 -29.68 25.79
C LEU A 248 -6.60 -30.20 24.67
N LEU A 249 -7.01 -31.22 23.92
CA LEU A 249 -6.26 -31.74 22.77
C LEU A 249 -6.46 -30.90 21.50
N TYR A 250 -7.64 -30.30 21.33
CA TYR A 250 -7.97 -29.49 20.17
C TYR A 250 -7.06 -28.27 20.05
N LEU A 251 -6.85 -27.53 21.14
CA LEU A 251 -6.06 -26.30 21.14
C LEU A 251 -4.63 -26.47 20.58
N PRO A 252 -3.77 -27.38 21.11
CA PRO A 252 -2.44 -27.59 20.58
C PRO A 252 -2.43 -28.20 19.18
N ALA A 253 -3.38 -29.08 18.86
CA ALA A 253 -3.50 -29.65 17.51
C ALA A 253 -3.80 -28.57 16.47
N PHE A 254 -4.73 -27.67 16.78
CA PHE A 254 -5.11 -26.57 15.91
C PHE A 254 -3.98 -25.56 15.74
N HIS A 255 -3.31 -25.18 16.82
CA HIS A 255 -2.13 -24.31 16.76
C HIS A 255 -1.01 -24.92 15.89
N PHE A 256 -0.79 -26.24 15.96
CA PHE A 256 0.17 -26.92 15.10
C PHE A 256 -0.21 -26.81 13.61
N VAL A 257 -1.49 -27.01 13.27
CA VAL A 257 -1.98 -26.83 11.88
C VAL A 257 -1.77 -25.40 11.40
N LEU A 258 -2.08 -24.39 12.23
CA LEU A 258 -1.88 -22.99 11.86
C LEU A 258 -0.40 -22.64 11.63
N MET A 259 0.53 -23.26 12.37
CA MET A 259 1.97 -23.05 12.16
C MET A 259 2.49 -23.60 10.82
N LEU A 260 1.79 -24.57 10.23
CA LEU A 260 2.11 -25.10 8.89
C LEU A 260 1.67 -24.17 7.76
N MET A 261 0.78 -23.22 8.05
CA MET A 261 0.24 -22.29 7.06
C MET A 261 0.96 -20.91 7.17
N PRO A 262 1.69 -20.45 6.13
CA PRO A 262 2.55 -19.26 6.23
C PRO A 262 1.84 -17.98 6.69
N ASN A 263 0.62 -17.74 6.20
CA ASN A 263 -0.17 -16.54 6.52
C ASN A 263 -0.56 -16.52 8.01
N TYR A 264 -0.94 -17.68 8.56
CA TYR A 264 -1.38 -17.79 9.94
C TYR A 264 -0.22 -17.81 10.92
N LEU A 265 0.93 -18.40 10.54
CA LEU A 265 2.15 -18.38 11.34
C LEU A 265 2.55 -16.95 11.73
N MET A 266 2.36 -15.95 10.86
CA MET A 266 2.69 -14.55 11.16
C MET A 266 1.73 -13.94 12.18
N ASP A 267 0.45 -14.26 12.08
CA ASP A 267 -0.52 -13.86 13.09
C ASP A 267 -0.19 -14.50 14.44
N LEU A 268 0.20 -15.78 14.48
CA LEU A 268 0.70 -16.44 15.71
C LEU A 268 2.00 -15.81 16.22
N ALA A 269 2.92 -15.43 15.32
CA ALA A 269 4.16 -14.77 15.71
C ALA A 269 3.89 -13.38 16.31
N SER A 270 2.91 -12.66 15.77
CA SER A 270 2.54 -11.34 16.27
C SER A 270 1.90 -11.35 17.67
N SER A 271 1.39 -12.51 18.13
CA SER A 271 0.86 -12.71 19.47
C SER A 271 1.87 -13.37 20.40
N HIS A 272 2.31 -14.60 20.11
CA HIS A 272 3.19 -15.37 21.00
C HIS A 272 4.62 -14.83 21.05
N VAL A 273 5.09 -14.20 19.96
CA VAL A 273 6.47 -13.75 19.80
C VAL A 273 6.49 -12.25 19.45
N SER A 274 5.48 -11.53 19.97
CA SER A 274 5.12 -10.16 19.60
C SER A 274 6.28 -9.18 19.67
N ALA A 275 7.10 -9.26 20.71
CA ALA A 275 8.24 -8.38 20.91
C ALA A 275 9.32 -8.59 19.82
N PHE A 276 9.61 -9.83 19.40
CA PHE A 276 10.55 -10.09 18.29
C PHE A 276 10.03 -9.63 16.91
N CYS A 277 8.73 -9.33 16.79
CA CYS A 277 8.12 -8.84 15.55
C CYS A 277 8.09 -7.29 15.45
N ILE A 278 8.77 -6.59 16.37
CA ILE A 278 8.90 -5.13 16.33
C ILE A 278 9.76 -4.74 15.13
N ALA A 279 9.19 -3.93 14.23
CA ALA A 279 9.89 -3.40 13.06
C ALA A 279 10.85 -2.25 13.44
N THR A 280 11.95 -2.14 12.69
CA THR A 280 12.88 -1.01 12.83
C THR A 280 12.49 0.15 11.90
N LEU A 281 12.88 1.36 12.27
CA LEU A 281 12.67 2.59 11.51
C LEU A 281 14.02 3.20 11.19
N ASP A 282 14.15 3.82 10.02
CA ASP A 282 15.27 4.69 9.72
C ASP A 282 15.19 5.95 10.59
N VAL A 283 16.30 6.27 11.26
CA VAL A 283 16.43 7.41 12.18
C VAL A 283 17.59 8.31 11.81
N THR A 284 18.11 8.19 10.59
CA THR A 284 19.10 9.10 10.04
C THR A 284 18.51 10.51 9.80
N PRO A 285 19.33 11.58 9.87
CA PRO A 285 18.85 12.97 9.70
C PRO A 285 18.23 13.26 8.33
N SER A 286 18.61 12.50 7.31
CA SER A 286 18.07 12.59 5.93
C SER A 286 16.70 11.93 5.77
N ALA A 287 16.25 11.13 6.74
CA ALA A 287 14.97 10.43 6.66
C ALA A 287 13.81 11.41 6.90
N GLN A 288 13.06 11.72 5.83
CA GLN A 288 11.74 12.35 5.92
C GLN A 288 10.76 11.35 6.57
N SER A 289 10.80 11.22 7.89
CA SER A 289 9.86 10.34 8.59
C SER A 289 8.50 11.04 8.72
N VAL A 290 7.48 10.53 8.02
CA VAL A 290 6.09 10.94 8.25
C VAL A 290 5.72 10.52 9.69
N SER A 291 5.49 11.49 10.56
CA SER A 291 5.03 11.24 11.92
C SER A 291 3.54 10.88 11.89
N LEU A 292 3.20 9.73 12.47
CA LEU A 292 1.81 9.31 12.59
C LEU A 292 1.16 10.07 13.75
N THR A 293 -0.08 10.51 13.54
CA THR A 293 -0.88 11.15 14.59
C THR A 293 -1.24 10.15 15.70
N PRO A 294 -1.49 10.62 16.94
CA PRO A 294 -1.95 9.74 18.03
C PRO A 294 -3.23 8.97 17.68
N ARG A 295 -4.12 9.60 16.90
CA ARG A 295 -5.34 8.97 16.39
C ARG A 295 -5.03 7.79 15.47
N GLU A 296 -4.10 7.94 14.54
CA GLU A 296 -3.70 6.86 13.63
C GLU A 296 -3.03 5.70 14.38
N GLN A 297 -2.23 6.01 15.40
CA GLN A 297 -1.62 4.98 16.26
C GLN A 297 -2.69 4.20 17.03
N LEU A 298 -3.69 4.89 17.60
CA LEU A 298 -4.82 4.23 18.26
C LEU A 298 -5.65 3.40 17.28
N LEU A 299 -5.95 3.95 16.11
CA LEU A 299 -6.66 3.21 15.06
C LEU A 299 -5.88 1.96 14.63
N ALA A 300 -4.55 2.03 14.54
CA ALA A 300 -3.72 0.88 14.18
C ALA A 300 -3.77 -0.22 15.24
N LEU A 301 -3.77 0.16 16.52
CA LEU A 301 -3.98 -0.78 17.62
C LEU A 301 -5.35 -1.46 17.55
N LEU A 302 -6.41 -0.68 17.29
CA LEU A 302 -7.77 -1.20 17.11
C LEU A 302 -7.87 -2.11 15.87
N ALA A 303 -7.22 -1.74 14.77
CA ALA A 303 -7.27 -2.49 13.52
C ALA A 303 -6.70 -3.91 13.66
N LYS A 304 -5.63 -4.09 14.46
CA LYS A 304 -5.10 -5.43 14.78
C LYS A 304 -6.13 -6.34 15.44
N GLN A 305 -7.06 -5.77 16.21
CA GLN A 305 -8.12 -6.52 16.89
C GLN A 305 -9.33 -6.81 15.99
N LEU A 306 -9.51 -6.01 14.94
CA LEU A 306 -10.67 -6.06 14.06
C LEU A 306 -10.38 -6.72 12.72
N SER A 307 -9.13 -7.13 12.44
CA SER A 307 -8.71 -7.61 11.12
C SER A 307 -9.48 -8.86 10.66
N PRO A 308 -9.71 -9.03 9.34
CA PRO A 308 -10.37 -10.22 8.78
C PRO A 308 -9.64 -11.52 9.12
N THR A 309 -8.31 -11.49 9.12
CA THR A 309 -7.48 -12.63 9.50
C THR A 309 -7.70 -13.02 10.96
N LYS A 310 -7.75 -12.06 11.88
CA LYS A 310 -8.07 -12.29 13.28
C LYS A 310 -9.51 -12.78 13.46
N ARG A 311 -10.48 -12.21 12.74
CA ARG A 311 -11.87 -12.74 12.72
C ARG A 311 -11.87 -14.23 12.36
N TYR A 312 -11.21 -14.59 11.27
CA TYR A 312 -11.26 -15.97 10.78
C TYR A 312 -10.68 -16.92 11.82
N ARG A 313 -9.54 -16.55 12.42
CA ARG A 313 -8.97 -17.28 13.56
C ARG A 313 -9.96 -17.38 14.71
N LEU A 314 -10.53 -16.26 15.17
CA LEU A 314 -11.50 -16.23 16.27
C LEU A 314 -12.68 -17.16 16.00
N LEU A 315 -13.17 -17.23 14.75
CA LEU A 315 -14.25 -18.14 14.37
C LEU A 315 -13.82 -19.59 14.40
N VAL A 316 -12.72 -19.94 13.74
CA VAL A 316 -12.31 -21.35 13.65
C VAL A 316 -11.86 -21.88 15.01
N GLU A 317 -11.15 -21.07 15.78
CA GLU A 317 -10.62 -21.43 17.09
C GLU A 317 -11.69 -21.42 18.18
N ASN A 318 -12.55 -20.39 18.28
CA ASN A 318 -13.49 -20.29 19.41
C ASN A 318 -14.84 -20.95 19.12
N LEU A 319 -15.20 -21.25 17.86
CA LEU A 319 -16.52 -21.84 17.57
C LEU A 319 -16.69 -23.24 18.19
N PRO A 320 -15.73 -24.17 18.09
CA PRO A 320 -15.87 -25.48 18.75
C PRO A 320 -15.99 -25.34 20.27
N GLN A 321 -15.19 -24.47 20.88
CA GLN A 321 -15.21 -24.17 22.31
C GLN A 321 -16.53 -23.53 22.73
N ALA A 322 -17.10 -22.63 21.92
CA ALA A 322 -18.40 -22.03 22.17
C ALA A 322 -19.53 -23.08 22.13
N VAL A 323 -19.48 -24.01 21.16
CA VAL A 323 -20.44 -25.12 21.08
C VAL A 323 -20.33 -26.02 22.32
N LEU A 324 -19.11 -26.41 22.70
CA LEU A 324 -18.86 -27.20 23.91
C LEU A 324 -19.30 -26.46 25.18
N ALA A 325 -19.08 -25.14 25.24
CA ALA A 325 -19.50 -24.30 26.35
C ALA A 325 -21.02 -24.21 26.47
N VAL A 326 -21.75 -24.09 25.34
CA VAL A 326 -23.22 -24.14 25.34
C VAL A 326 -23.73 -25.49 25.82
N ILE A 327 -23.16 -26.60 25.35
CA ILE A 327 -23.51 -27.94 25.83
C ILE A 327 -23.25 -28.06 27.34
N TYR A 328 -22.09 -27.63 27.80
CA TYR A 328 -21.74 -27.62 29.23
C TYR A 328 -22.75 -26.83 30.06
N LEU A 329 -23.13 -25.63 29.62
CA LEU A 329 -24.12 -24.79 30.31
C LEU A 329 -25.52 -25.42 30.32
N LEU A 330 -25.90 -26.18 29.30
CA LEU A 330 -27.17 -26.90 29.25
C LEU A 330 -27.19 -28.12 30.18
N VAL A 331 -26.05 -28.79 30.37
CA VAL A 331 -25.94 -30.02 31.16
C VAL A 331 -25.67 -29.72 32.64
N GLU A 332 -24.66 -28.91 32.95
CA GLU A 332 -24.27 -28.63 34.34
C GLU A 332 -24.91 -27.35 34.90
N GLY A 333 -25.26 -26.39 34.04
CA GLY A 333 -25.79 -25.09 34.47
C GLY A 333 -24.82 -24.21 35.27
N GLY A 334 -25.21 -22.95 35.47
CA GLY A 334 -24.70 -22.11 36.56
C GLY A 334 -23.26 -21.58 36.45
N SER A 335 -22.60 -21.58 35.29
CA SER A 335 -21.28 -20.93 35.12
C SER A 335 -21.34 -19.66 34.29
N ILE A 336 -21.43 -18.51 34.97
CA ILE A 336 -21.32 -17.19 34.34
C ILE A 336 -19.99 -17.06 33.61
N LEU A 337 -18.90 -17.54 34.21
CA LEU A 337 -17.56 -17.51 33.64
C LEU A 337 -17.50 -18.19 32.27
N VAL A 338 -18.02 -19.42 32.15
CA VAL A 338 -18.00 -20.19 30.90
C VAL A 338 -18.84 -19.49 29.82
N GLY A 339 -20.03 -18.98 30.18
CA GLY A 339 -20.89 -18.25 29.24
C GLY A 339 -20.27 -16.95 28.75
N VAL A 340 -19.66 -16.17 29.64
CA VAL A 340 -19.04 -14.89 29.27
C VAL A 340 -17.79 -15.12 28.43
N LEU A 341 -16.85 -15.96 28.90
CA LEU A 341 -15.55 -16.11 28.26
C LEU A 341 -15.61 -16.88 26.93
N ASN A 342 -16.43 -17.93 26.83
CA ASN A 342 -16.45 -18.81 25.66
C ASN A 342 -17.57 -18.49 24.66
N VAL A 343 -18.55 -17.66 25.04
CA VAL A 343 -19.68 -17.30 24.15
C VAL A 343 -19.78 -15.78 23.97
N ALA A 344 -20.01 -15.02 25.04
CA ALA A 344 -20.30 -13.59 24.92
C ALA A 344 -19.13 -12.77 24.37
N ILE A 345 -17.91 -12.98 24.88
CA ILE A 345 -16.72 -12.24 24.44
C ILE A 345 -16.35 -12.56 22.98
N PRO A 346 -16.22 -13.83 22.55
CA PRO A 346 -15.94 -14.15 21.15
C PRO A 346 -17.01 -13.62 20.19
N PHE A 347 -18.29 -13.71 20.57
CA PHE A 347 -19.38 -13.13 19.79
C PHE A 347 -19.21 -11.61 19.65
N ALA A 348 -18.96 -10.90 20.75
CA ALA A 348 -18.74 -9.46 20.74
C ALA A 348 -17.53 -9.07 19.89
N GLN A 349 -16.42 -9.82 19.95
CA GLN A 349 -15.23 -9.59 19.14
C GLN A 349 -15.52 -9.75 17.65
N VAL A 350 -16.18 -10.85 17.25
CA VAL A 350 -16.55 -11.10 15.85
C VAL A 350 -17.54 -10.04 15.35
N PHE A 351 -18.57 -9.72 16.12
CA PHE A 351 -19.56 -8.71 15.76
C PHE A 351 -18.91 -7.32 15.59
N THR A 352 -18.09 -6.91 16.56
CA THR A 352 -17.41 -5.61 16.54
C THR A 352 -16.44 -5.51 15.36
N SER A 353 -15.72 -6.58 15.04
CA SER A 353 -14.90 -6.64 13.82
C SER A 353 -15.73 -6.43 12.55
N ILE A 354 -17.00 -6.88 12.47
CA ILE A 354 -17.82 -6.83 11.22
C ILE A 354 -18.21 -5.36 11.04
N CYS A 355 -18.69 -4.77 12.14
CA CYS A 355 -19.30 -3.46 12.15
C CYS A 355 -18.27 -2.33 12.03
N LEU A 356 -17.09 -2.48 12.65
CA LEU A 356 -16.13 -1.39 12.79
C LEU A 356 -14.93 -1.48 11.82
N TYR A 357 -14.51 -2.67 11.38
CA TYR A 357 -13.30 -2.81 10.57
C TYR A 357 -13.30 -1.95 9.29
N PRO A 358 -14.37 -1.92 8.46
CA PRO A 358 -14.36 -1.10 7.24
C PRO A 358 -14.22 0.40 7.50
N ARG A 359 -14.70 0.89 8.65
CA ARG A 359 -14.60 2.30 9.04
C ARG A 359 -13.22 2.63 9.59
N VAL A 360 -12.66 1.73 10.39
CA VAL A 360 -11.31 1.87 10.97
C VAL A 360 -10.26 1.82 9.86
N GLN A 361 -10.40 0.91 8.90
CA GLN A 361 -9.44 0.69 7.82
C GLN A 361 -9.20 1.96 6.99
N LYS A 362 -10.25 2.71 6.62
CA LYS A 362 -10.10 3.96 5.84
C LYS A 362 -9.15 4.99 6.47
N GLY A 363 -9.06 5.03 7.80
CA GLY A 363 -8.16 5.93 8.53
C GLY A 363 -6.71 5.46 8.62
N LEU A 364 -6.37 4.27 8.12
CA LEU A 364 -5.06 3.64 8.30
C LEU A 364 -4.13 3.71 7.10
N GLY A 365 -4.53 4.39 6.02
CA GLY A 365 -3.76 4.45 4.77
C GLY A 365 -2.28 4.75 4.99
N ARG A 366 -1.99 5.84 5.73
CA ARG A 366 -0.63 6.26 6.11
C ARG A 366 0.13 5.24 6.96
N TRP A 367 -0.56 4.61 7.91
CA TRP A 367 0.05 3.61 8.78
C TRP A 367 0.44 2.35 7.99
N TYR A 368 -0.47 1.84 7.15
CA TYR A 368 -0.20 0.69 6.29
C TYR A 368 0.93 0.97 5.33
N ALA A 369 0.92 2.15 4.70
CA ALA A 369 1.96 2.57 3.76
C ALA A 369 3.33 2.60 4.43
N LYS A 370 3.45 3.29 5.57
CA LYS A 370 4.71 3.37 6.32
C LYS A 370 5.22 2.01 6.77
N ARG A 371 4.32 1.13 7.22
CA ARG A 371 4.69 -0.21 7.68
C ARG A 371 5.08 -1.12 6.52
N PHE A 372 4.40 -1.00 5.38
CA PHE A 372 4.71 -1.71 4.16
C PHE A 372 6.09 -1.30 3.62
N ASP A 373 6.33 0.01 3.50
CA ASP A 373 7.61 0.56 3.05
C ASP A 373 8.76 0.11 3.94
N ALA A 374 8.57 0.12 5.26
CA ALA A 374 9.55 -0.38 6.21
C ALA A 374 9.81 -1.89 6.05
N ALA A 375 8.76 -2.70 5.85
CA ALA A 375 8.91 -4.13 5.66
C ALA A 375 9.68 -4.47 4.36
N VAL A 376 9.41 -3.74 3.27
CA VAL A 376 10.14 -3.88 2.01
C VAL A 376 11.59 -3.45 2.18
N ALA A 377 11.84 -2.31 2.82
CA ALA A 377 13.20 -1.82 3.08
C ALA A 377 14.01 -2.74 4.03
N ASP A 378 13.34 -3.48 4.91
CA ASP A 378 13.95 -4.45 5.82
C ASP A 378 14.14 -5.84 5.18
N GLY A 379 13.70 -6.02 3.92
CA GLY A 379 13.68 -7.33 3.27
C GLY A 379 12.73 -8.33 3.93
N ASP A 380 11.81 -7.89 4.80
CA ASP A 380 10.79 -8.74 5.43
C ASP A 380 9.64 -8.97 4.46
N GLU A 381 9.94 -9.80 3.44
CA GLU A 381 9.03 -10.17 2.37
C GLU A 381 7.74 -10.80 2.92
N VAL A 382 7.82 -11.45 4.08
CA VAL A 382 6.70 -12.11 4.72
C VAL A 382 5.72 -11.09 5.27
N VAL A 383 6.21 -10.04 5.95
CA VAL A 383 5.36 -8.94 6.44
C VAL A 383 4.76 -8.15 5.28
N ALA A 384 5.54 -7.87 4.22
CA ALA A 384 5.04 -7.18 3.03
C ALA A 384 3.89 -7.96 2.35
N ARG A 385 4.06 -9.28 2.15
CA ARG A 385 3.01 -10.16 1.57
C ARG A 385 1.75 -10.21 2.42
N ARG A 386 1.89 -10.23 3.75
CA ARG A 386 0.75 -10.20 4.66
C ARG A 386 -0.02 -8.89 4.55
N LEU A 387 0.68 -7.76 4.65
CA LEU A 387 0.05 -6.44 4.53
C LEU A 387 -0.67 -6.31 3.19
N TRP A 388 -0.06 -6.82 2.11
CA TRP A 388 -0.69 -6.92 0.80
C TRP A 388 -2.00 -7.72 0.82
N ALA A 389 -1.98 -8.94 1.37
CA ALA A 389 -3.16 -9.80 1.43
C ALA A 389 -4.31 -9.22 2.27
N GLU A 390 -4.01 -8.32 3.22
CA GLU A 390 -5.01 -7.62 4.02
C GLU A 390 -5.61 -6.40 3.30
N MET A 391 -4.98 -5.90 2.24
CA MET A 391 -5.43 -4.72 1.51
C MET A 391 -6.46 -5.10 0.44
N SER A 392 -7.72 -4.72 0.68
CA SER A 392 -8.74 -4.75 -0.38
C SER A 392 -8.44 -3.72 -1.46
N GLN A 393 -8.97 -3.93 -2.68
CA GLN A 393 -8.80 -2.96 -3.77
C GLN A 393 -9.27 -1.54 -3.39
N GLU A 394 -10.38 -1.44 -2.68
CA GLU A 394 -10.89 -0.15 -2.22
C GLU A 394 -9.97 0.49 -1.16
N PHE A 395 -9.37 -0.32 -0.28
CA PHE A 395 -8.46 0.21 0.73
C PHE A 395 -7.10 0.63 0.16
N MET A 396 -6.61 -0.03 -0.89
CA MET A 396 -5.36 0.34 -1.56
C MET A 396 -5.34 1.80 -1.99
N LYS A 397 -6.48 2.37 -2.40
CA LYS A 397 -6.64 3.79 -2.74
C LYS A 397 -6.25 4.75 -1.60
N HIS A 398 -6.39 4.33 -0.35
CA HIS A 398 -6.00 5.12 0.82
C HIS A 398 -4.53 4.93 1.22
N VAL A 399 -3.94 3.78 0.89
CA VAL A 399 -2.54 3.43 1.23
C VAL A 399 -1.58 4.02 0.20
N LEU A 400 -1.89 3.86 -1.08
CA LEU A 400 -1.02 4.21 -2.19
C LEU A 400 -0.47 5.64 -2.15
N PRO A 401 -1.25 6.70 -1.88
CA PRO A 401 -0.72 8.08 -1.88
C PRO A 401 0.38 8.33 -0.84
N HIS A 402 0.59 7.38 0.07
CA HIS A 402 1.51 7.48 1.18
C HIS A 402 2.66 6.47 1.11
N SER A 403 2.64 5.50 0.17
CA SER A 403 3.63 4.43 0.07
C SER A 403 4.52 4.60 -1.16
N ARG A 404 5.84 4.57 -0.95
CA ARG A 404 6.83 4.64 -2.04
C ARG A 404 7.22 3.26 -2.57
N GLN A 405 7.07 2.20 -1.76
CA GLN A 405 7.53 0.86 -2.12
C GLN A 405 6.41 -0.04 -2.68
N LEU A 406 5.13 0.27 -2.43
CA LEU A 406 4.01 -0.60 -2.80
C LEU A 406 3.92 -0.85 -4.32
N GLY A 407 4.06 0.19 -5.13
CA GLY A 407 4.07 0.09 -6.60
C GLY A 407 5.26 -0.76 -7.11
N PRO A 408 6.52 -0.35 -6.84
CA PRO A 408 7.72 -1.09 -7.26
C PRO A 408 7.75 -2.55 -6.78
N TRP A 409 7.35 -2.81 -5.53
CA TRP A 409 7.30 -4.16 -4.97
C TRP A 409 6.28 -5.06 -5.66
N TYR A 410 5.16 -4.49 -6.13
CA TYR A 410 4.16 -5.22 -6.89
C TYR A 410 4.63 -5.47 -8.34
N ALA A 411 5.23 -4.48 -8.99
CA ALA A 411 5.80 -4.60 -10.33
C ALA A 411 6.88 -5.69 -10.42
N SER A 412 7.85 -5.69 -9.50
CA SER A 412 8.91 -6.72 -9.46
C SER A 412 8.38 -8.16 -9.31
N ARG A 413 7.20 -8.35 -8.73
CA ARG A 413 6.55 -9.66 -8.62
C ARG A 413 5.85 -10.09 -9.89
N PHE A 414 5.32 -9.14 -10.64
CA PHE A 414 4.86 -9.40 -11.98
C PHE A 414 6.04 -9.80 -12.86
N ASP A 415 7.16 -9.09 -12.79
CA ASP A 415 8.38 -9.46 -13.50
C ASP A 415 8.83 -10.88 -13.12
N ALA A 416 8.77 -11.26 -11.84
CA ALA A 416 9.07 -12.60 -11.38
C ALA A 416 8.05 -13.66 -11.86
N ALA A 417 6.76 -13.35 -11.91
CA ALA A 417 5.71 -14.25 -12.40
C ALA A 417 5.82 -14.48 -13.92
N VAL A 418 6.14 -13.42 -14.66
CA VAL A 418 6.42 -13.44 -16.10
C VAL A 418 7.79 -14.08 -16.40
N SER A 419 8.73 -14.06 -15.46
CA SER A 419 10.01 -14.78 -15.56
C SER A 419 9.89 -16.31 -15.41
N SER A 420 8.68 -16.86 -15.30
CA SER A 420 8.46 -18.31 -15.33
C SER A 420 8.85 -18.91 -16.70
N ALA A 421 9.39 -20.13 -16.69
CA ALA A 421 10.03 -20.74 -17.87
C ALA A 421 9.16 -20.73 -19.14
N THR A 422 7.85 -20.95 -18.99
CA THR A 422 6.89 -20.99 -20.11
C THR A 422 6.76 -19.65 -20.84
N VAL A 423 6.85 -18.54 -20.13
CA VAL A 423 6.70 -17.19 -20.69
C VAL A 423 8.05 -16.65 -21.17
N ARG A 424 9.15 -17.06 -20.52
CA ARG A 424 10.52 -16.70 -20.91
C ARG A 424 10.94 -17.30 -22.25
N ASP A 425 10.48 -18.50 -22.58
CA ASP A 425 10.74 -19.13 -23.90
C ASP A 425 10.05 -18.39 -25.05
N GLU A 426 8.97 -17.63 -24.76
CA GLU A 426 8.29 -16.78 -25.75
C GLU A 426 8.86 -15.36 -25.82
N LEU A 427 9.57 -14.90 -24.79
CA LEU A 427 10.24 -13.61 -24.73
C LEU A 427 11.74 -13.80 -25.05
N ASP A 428 12.10 -13.72 -26.32
CA ASP A 428 13.50 -13.70 -26.77
C ASP A 428 14.30 -12.64 -26.02
N GLY A 429 15.05 -13.05 -24.99
CA GLY A 429 16.20 -12.35 -24.37
C GLY A 429 15.97 -10.99 -23.70
N ASP A 430 14.96 -10.22 -24.09
CA ASP A 430 14.73 -8.84 -23.68
C ASP A 430 13.78 -8.79 -22.47
N THR A 431 14.37 -8.79 -21.28
CA THR A 431 13.73 -8.58 -19.97
C THR A 431 12.63 -7.53 -20.05
N LEU A 432 11.37 -7.92 -19.82
CA LEU A 432 10.23 -7.02 -19.61
C LEU A 432 10.60 -5.99 -18.54
N GLU A 433 10.99 -4.77 -18.94
CA GLU A 433 11.12 -3.65 -18.02
C GLU A 433 9.71 -3.07 -17.83
N LEU A 434 9.00 -3.56 -16.80
CA LEU A 434 7.84 -2.84 -16.30
C LEU A 434 8.33 -1.61 -15.54
N CYS A 435 8.37 -0.47 -16.22
CA CYS A 435 8.57 0.79 -15.55
C CYS A 435 7.23 1.25 -14.96
N SER A 436 7.06 1.07 -13.65
CA SER A 436 5.99 1.71 -12.90
C SER A 436 6.50 2.99 -12.26
N PHE A 437 5.96 4.14 -12.67
CA PHE A 437 6.23 5.43 -12.03
C PHE A 437 4.90 6.19 -11.89
N ASP A 438 4.62 6.74 -10.71
CA ASP A 438 3.51 7.69 -10.45
C ASP A 438 2.12 7.35 -11.04
N GLY A 439 1.70 6.08 -11.01
CA GLY A 439 0.37 5.70 -11.51
C GLY A 439 0.33 5.28 -12.98
N GLU A 440 1.50 5.17 -13.61
CA GLU A 440 1.65 4.85 -15.01
C GLU A 440 2.32 3.49 -15.18
N LEU A 441 1.80 2.69 -16.10
CA LEU A 441 2.35 1.40 -16.49
C LEU A 441 2.87 1.51 -17.92
N TYR A 442 4.19 1.50 -18.08
CA TYR A 442 4.85 1.61 -19.38
C TYR A 442 5.39 0.28 -19.86
N LEU A 443 5.00 -0.09 -21.08
CA LEU A 443 5.61 -1.15 -21.87
C LEU A 443 5.86 -0.61 -23.26
N GLU A 444 7.04 -0.02 -23.48
CA GLU A 444 7.43 0.44 -24.81
C GLU A 444 8.41 -0.55 -25.46
N ARG A 445 8.23 -0.78 -26.77
CA ARG A 445 9.20 -1.47 -27.67
C ARG A 445 9.41 -2.98 -27.42
N LYS A 446 8.34 -3.73 -27.11
CA LYS A 446 8.41 -5.20 -26.98
C LYS A 446 7.40 -5.91 -27.87
N ALA A 447 7.81 -6.92 -28.62
CA ALA A 447 6.90 -7.70 -29.48
C ALA A 447 5.93 -8.57 -28.67
N LEU A 448 4.84 -7.97 -28.18
CA LEU A 448 3.64 -8.63 -27.64
C LEU A 448 2.70 -9.12 -28.75
N GLY A 449 2.81 -8.55 -29.94
CA GLY A 449 1.99 -8.88 -31.10
C GLY A 449 1.93 -10.36 -31.43
N GLY A 450 0.71 -10.89 -31.56
CA GLY A 450 0.48 -12.30 -31.88
C GLY A 450 0.64 -13.26 -30.70
N LYS A 451 0.75 -12.73 -29.46
CA LYS A 451 0.84 -13.50 -28.21
C LYS A 451 -0.33 -13.14 -27.28
N PRO A 452 -1.55 -13.61 -27.55
CA PRO A 452 -2.75 -13.19 -26.82
C PRO A 452 -2.71 -13.56 -25.32
N GLU A 453 -2.02 -14.64 -24.95
CA GLU A 453 -1.88 -15.03 -23.54
C GLU A 453 -1.05 -14.03 -22.74
N LEU A 454 0.04 -13.51 -23.33
CA LEU A 454 0.90 -12.52 -22.70
C LEU A 454 0.21 -11.16 -22.60
N VAL A 455 -0.50 -10.75 -23.66
CA VAL A 455 -1.35 -9.55 -23.65
C VAL A 455 -2.41 -9.67 -22.55
N LYS A 456 -3.08 -10.81 -22.43
CA LYS A 456 -4.09 -11.05 -21.39
C LYS A 456 -3.50 -11.00 -19.98
N ALA A 457 -2.37 -11.67 -19.72
CA ALA A 457 -1.73 -11.66 -18.41
C ALA A 457 -1.36 -10.24 -17.95
N LEU A 458 -0.93 -9.40 -18.90
CA LEU A 458 -0.60 -8.00 -18.66
C LEU A 458 -1.85 -7.16 -18.36
N LEU A 459 -2.92 -7.36 -19.11
CA LEU A 459 -4.20 -6.71 -18.87
C LEU A 459 -4.80 -7.13 -17.52
N ASP A 460 -4.71 -8.41 -17.16
CA ASP A 460 -5.13 -8.93 -15.86
C ASP A 460 -4.32 -8.30 -14.71
N PHE A 461 -3.01 -8.10 -14.91
CA PHE A 461 -2.18 -7.35 -13.97
C PHE A 461 -2.62 -5.89 -13.83
N ALA A 462 -2.85 -5.19 -14.94
CA ALA A 462 -3.35 -3.82 -14.90
C ALA A 462 -4.73 -3.72 -14.23
N SER A 463 -5.59 -4.74 -14.37
CA SER A 463 -6.86 -4.85 -13.65
C SER A 463 -6.67 -5.07 -12.15
N ALA A 464 -5.66 -5.84 -11.76
CA ALA A 464 -5.33 -6.10 -10.36
C ALA A 464 -4.61 -4.93 -9.67
N ALA A 465 -4.08 -3.98 -10.44
CA ALA A 465 -3.35 -2.81 -9.99
C ALA A 465 -4.24 -1.54 -9.97
N PRO A 466 -4.98 -1.24 -8.88
CA PRO A 466 -5.93 -0.12 -8.84
C PRO A 466 -5.28 1.27 -8.91
N TRP A 467 -3.95 1.32 -8.82
CA TRP A 467 -3.15 2.53 -8.88
C TRP A 467 -2.77 2.93 -10.31
N VAL A 468 -2.88 2.01 -11.27
CA VAL A 468 -2.56 2.26 -12.67
C VAL A 468 -3.68 3.09 -13.29
N GLN A 469 -3.41 4.35 -13.57
CA GLN A 469 -4.32 5.26 -14.27
C GLN A 469 -3.97 5.37 -15.76
N LEU A 470 -2.71 5.15 -16.13
CA LEU A 470 -2.23 5.15 -17.50
C LEU A 470 -1.63 3.80 -17.85
N VAL A 471 -2.07 3.20 -18.95
CA VAL A 471 -1.45 2.00 -19.52
C VAL A 471 -0.90 2.33 -20.89
N SER A 472 0.42 2.22 -21.07
CA SER A 472 1.08 2.39 -22.36
C SER A 472 1.56 1.06 -22.91
N LEU A 473 1.02 0.68 -24.06
CA LEU A 473 1.39 -0.49 -24.89
C LEU A 473 1.94 -0.02 -26.24
N ARG A 474 2.75 1.03 -26.22
CA ARG A 474 3.29 1.66 -27.41
C ARG A 474 4.33 0.77 -28.08
N ALA A 475 4.23 0.63 -29.40
CA ALA A 475 5.16 -0.15 -30.21
C ALA A 475 5.30 -1.60 -29.73
N CYS A 476 4.17 -2.20 -29.32
CA CYS A 476 4.11 -3.56 -28.82
C CYS A 476 3.82 -4.62 -29.90
N GLY A 477 3.58 -4.19 -31.15
CA GLY A 477 3.20 -5.06 -32.26
C GLY A 477 1.78 -5.63 -32.17
N LEU A 478 0.92 -5.08 -31.30
CA LEU A 478 -0.45 -5.58 -31.10
C LEU A 478 -1.25 -5.64 -32.40
N THR A 479 -1.98 -6.72 -32.59
CA THR A 479 -2.81 -6.99 -33.77
C THR A 479 -4.29 -6.67 -33.51
N SER A 480 -5.14 -6.83 -34.52
CA SER A 480 -6.60 -6.69 -34.37
C SER A 480 -7.24 -7.75 -33.48
N GLU A 481 -6.59 -8.90 -33.26
CA GLU A 481 -7.02 -9.90 -32.28
C GLU A 481 -6.71 -9.42 -30.85
N ASP A 482 -5.51 -8.89 -30.63
CA ASP A 482 -5.10 -8.31 -29.34
C ASP A 482 -5.99 -7.11 -28.96
N ALA A 483 -6.39 -6.30 -29.96
CA ALA A 483 -7.31 -5.19 -29.76
C ALA A 483 -8.68 -5.62 -29.20
N ARG A 484 -9.15 -6.86 -29.47
CA ARG A 484 -10.38 -7.39 -28.87
C ARG A 484 -10.21 -7.72 -27.40
N LEU A 485 -9.04 -8.26 -27.01
CA LEU A 485 -8.70 -8.48 -25.62
C LEU A 485 -8.66 -7.15 -24.87
N VAL A 486 -7.96 -6.16 -25.44
CA VAL A 486 -7.91 -4.79 -24.91
C VAL A 486 -9.32 -4.19 -24.77
N ALA A 487 -10.18 -4.32 -25.79
CA ALA A 487 -11.55 -3.85 -25.75
C ALA A 487 -12.38 -4.48 -24.61
N SER A 488 -12.25 -5.80 -24.42
CA SER A 488 -12.93 -6.49 -23.32
C SER A 488 -12.43 -5.99 -21.96
N TRP A 489 -11.12 -5.83 -21.83
CA TRP A 489 -10.48 -5.33 -20.61
C TRP A 489 -10.87 -3.88 -20.28
N MET A 490 -10.96 -2.99 -21.26
CA MET A 490 -11.36 -1.58 -21.07
C MET A 490 -12.72 -1.45 -20.38
N THR A 491 -13.65 -2.38 -20.64
CA THR A 491 -14.97 -2.38 -19.99
C THR A 491 -14.94 -2.87 -18.54
N ALA A 492 -13.92 -3.64 -18.17
CA ALA A 492 -13.73 -4.16 -16.81
C ALA A 492 -12.80 -3.26 -15.97
N ALA A 493 -11.84 -2.58 -16.59
CA ALA A 493 -10.82 -1.76 -15.94
C ALA A 493 -11.33 -0.33 -15.63
N GLY A 494 -12.24 -0.23 -14.65
CA GLY A 494 -12.91 1.04 -14.32
C GLY A 494 -12.02 2.13 -13.69
N HIS A 495 -10.79 1.81 -13.29
CA HIS A 495 -9.83 2.75 -12.68
C HIS A 495 -8.84 3.37 -13.67
N VAL A 496 -8.68 2.78 -14.86
CA VAL A 496 -7.76 3.30 -15.89
C VAL A 496 -8.41 4.48 -16.59
N ARG A 497 -7.63 5.56 -16.77
CA ARG A 497 -8.03 6.80 -17.41
C ARG A 497 -7.42 6.98 -18.79
N VAL A 498 -6.16 6.60 -18.98
CA VAL A 498 -5.45 6.79 -20.24
C VAL A 498 -4.94 5.46 -20.76
N LEU A 499 -5.19 5.19 -22.05
CA LEU A 499 -4.66 4.02 -22.74
C LEU A 499 -3.89 4.47 -23.98
N VAL A 500 -2.62 4.07 -24.09
CA VAL A 500 -1.76 4.38 -25.23
C VAL A 500 -1.48 3.10 -26.03
N LEU A 501 -1.98 3.05 -27.25
CA LEU A 501 -1.83 1.94 -28.22
C LEU A 501 -1.03 2.36 -29.46
N ASP A 502 -0.26 3.43 -29.36
CA ASP A 502 0.55 3.97 -30.44
C ASP A 502 1.47 2.91 -31.09
N ARG A 503 1.66 3.01 -32.40
CA ARG A 503 2.66 2.28 -33.21
C ARG A 503 2.50 0.76 -33.15
N ASN A 504 1.28 0.26 -33.13
CA ASN A 504 0.96 -1.16 -33.21
C ASN A 504 0.48 -1.54 -34.64
N ARG A 505 -0.04 -2.75 -34.82
CA ARG A 505 -0.59 -3.29 -36.09
C ARG A 505 -2.10 -3.51 -35.99
N ILE A 506 -2.80 -2.58 -35.34
CA ILE A 506 -4.25 -2.63 -35.20
C ILE A 506 -4.89 -2.14 -36.51
N ASP A 507 -5.68 -2.99 -37.15
CA ASP A 507 -6.44 -2.67 -38.37
C ASP A 507 -7.88 -2.20 -38.03
N ASP A 508 -8.68 -1.91 -39.07
CA ASP A 508 -10.07 -1.43 -38.91
C ASP A 508 -10.96 -2.38 -38.08
N ARG A 509 -10.71 -3.70 -38.09
CA ARG A 509 -11.46 -4.67 -37.28
C ARG A 509 -11.09 -4.54 -35.81
N GLY A 510 -9.84 -4.24 -35.51
CA GLY A 510 -9.39 -3.91 -34.17
C GLY A 510 -9.98 -2.58 -33.67
N ALA A 511 -10.02 -1.56 -34.53
CA ALA A 511 -10.69 -0.29 -34.24
C ALA A 511 -12.20 -0.46 -34.00
N GLU A 512 -12.88 -1.32 -34.75
CA GLU A 512 -14.29 -1.65 -34.52
C GLU A 512 -14.52 -2.25 -33.11
N ALA A 513 -13.65 -3.16 -32.68
CA ALA A 513 -13.72 -3.75 -31.35
C ALA A 513 -13.52 -2.70 -30.24
N LEU A 514 -12.50 -1.84 -30.38
CA LEU A 514 -12.24 -0.74 -29.46
C LEU A 514 -13.42 0.25 -29.43
N ALA A 515 -13.95 0.62 -30.60
CA ALA A 515 -15.12 1.49 -30.74
C ALA A 515 -16.37 0.93 -30.05
N ALA A 516 -16.59 -0.38 -30.11
CA ALA A 516 -17.71 -1.00 -29.39
C ALA A 516 -17.56 -0.92 -27.85
N ALA A 517 -16.33 -0.88 -27.33
CA ALA A 517 -16.02 -0.84 -25.91
C ALA A 517 -15.97 0.59 -25.34
N LEU A 518 -15.55 1.57 -26.13
CA LEU A 518 -15.40 2.98 -25.72
C LEU A 518 -16.62 3.55 -24.99
N PRO A 519 -17.87 3.36 -25.47
CA PRO A 519 -19.06 3.84 -24.76
C PRO A 519 -19.31 3.16 -23.41
N ARG A 520 -18.61 2.08 -23.06
CA ARG A 520 -18.82 1.29 -21.83
C ARG A 520 -17.62 1.34 -20.88
N CYS A 521 -16.53 1.98 -21.26
CA CYS A 521 -15.34 2.14 -20.44
C CYS A 521 -15.32 3.47 -19.66
N ASN A 522 -14.34 3.63 -18.78
CA ASN A 522 -14.13 4.81 -17.94
C ASN A 522 -12.89 5.64 -18.35
N LEU A 523 -12.34 5.35 -19.54
CA LEU A 523 -11.20 6.07 -20.09
C LEU A 523 -11.56 7.53 -20.34
N GLU A 524 -10.62 8.41 -20.05
CA GLU A 524 -10.60 9.83 -20.36
C GLU A 524 -9.74 10.08 -21.61
N GLY A 525 -8.73 9.25 -21.90
CA GLY A 525 -7.89 9.36 -23.09
C GLY A 525 -7.60 8.01 -23.77
N LEU A 526 -7.60 8.00 -25.10
CA LEU A 526 -7.16 6.85 -25.93
C LEU A 526 -6.25 7.34 -27.05
N GLU A 527 -4.99 6.95 -27.00
CA GLU A 527 -4.02 7.18 -28.08
C GLU A 527 -3.86 5.92 -28.92
N SER A 528 -3.85 6.05 -30.24
CA SER A 528 -3.73 4.90 -31.16
C SER A 528 -2.97 5.26 -32.44
N TYR A 529 -2.08 6.25 -32.38
CA TYR A 529 -1.39 6.78 -33.54
C TYR A 529 -0.41 5.78 -34.17
N GLY A 530 -0.32 5.72 -35.49
CA GLY A 530 0.66 4.88 -36.19
C GLY A 530 0.31 3.39 -36.19
N ASN A 531 -0.98 3.08 -36.13
CA ASN A 531 -1.56 1.76 -36.42
C ASN A 531 -1.94 1.61 -37.90
N GLU A 532 -2.41 0.42 -38.30
CA GLU A 532 -2.81 0.09 -39.69
C GLU A 532 -4.28 0.45 -39.97
N LEU A 533 -4.74 1.59 -39.44
CA LEU A 533 -6.13 2.05 -39.57
C LEU A 533 -6.35 2.80 -40.88
N THR A 534 -7.47 2.53 -41.53
CA THR A 534 -7.96 3.32 -42.66
C THR A 534 -8.97 4.39 -42.18
N ALA A 535 -9.59 5.09 -43.13
CA ALA A 535 -10.68 6.01 -42.85
C ALA A 535 -11.86 5.39 -42.12
N LEU A 536 -12.10 4.10 -42.36
CA LEU A 536 -13.18 3.41 -41.68
C LEU A 536 -12.90 3.28 -40.18
N GLY A 537 -11.73 2.74 -39.81
CA GLY A 537 -11.35 2.56 -38.41
C GLY A 537 -11.24 3.87 -37.64
N GLY A 538 -10.66 4.91 -38.26
CA GLY A 538 -10.57 6.25 -37.67
C GLY A 538 -11.94 6.85 -37.33
N ARG A 539 -12.89 6.78 -38.27
CA ARG A 539 -14.28 7.26 -38.06
C ARG A 539 -15.02 6.48 -36.98
N LEU A 540 -14.81 5.17 -36.91
CA LEU A 540 -15.44 4.33 -35.89
C LEU A 540 -15.01 4.76 -34.49
N LEU A 541 -13.71 4.99 -34.28
CA LEU A 541 -13.17 5.45 -32.99
C LEU A 541 -13.67 6.85 -32.63
N ILE A 542 -13.68 7.79 -33.58
CA ILE A 542 -14.24 9.14 -33.39
C ILE A 542 -15.70 9.04 -32.94
N ARG A 543 -16.56 8.38 -33.72
CA ARG A 543 -18.00 8.34 -33.43
C ARG A 543 -18.36 7.59 -32.16
N ALA A 544 -17.55 6.62 -31.76
CA ALA A 544 -17.75 5.88 -30.52
C ALA A 544 -17.33 6.66 -29.27
N GLY A 545 -16.48 7.68 -29.43
CA GLY A 545 -15.99 8.50 -28.34
C GLY A 545 -17.05 9.36 -27.67
N ARG A 546 -17.00 9.48 -26.34
CA ARG A 546 -17.84 10.45 -25.61
C ARG A 546 -17.22 11.84 -25.67
N ARG A 547 -18.06 12.90 -25.63
CA ARG A 547 -17.62 14.32 -25.61
C ARG A 547 -16.59 14.68 -24.53
N GLN A 548 -16.54 13.94 -23.43
CA GLN A 548 -15.62 14.18 -22.31
C GLN A 548 -14.33 13.35 -22.39
N GLN A 549 -14.18 12.52 -23.42
CA GLN A 549 -12.96 11.76 -23.66
C GLN A 549 -12.08 12.57 -24.62
N GLU A 550 -10.83 12.81 -24.24
CA GLU A 550 -9.75 13.18 -25.15
C GLU A 550 -9.40 11.96 -26.01
N ILE A 551 -10.35 11.55 -26.84
CA ILE A 551 -10.07 10.70 -27.98
C ILE A 551 -9.52 11.66 -29.02
N LEU A 552 -8.22 11.86 -28.97
CA LEU A 552 -7.46 12.28 -30.13
C LEU A 552 -7.29 11.02 -30.98
N PRO A 553 -8.00 10.90 -32.12
CA PRO A 553 -7.96 9.68 -32.91
C PRO A 553 -6.53 9.30 -33.32
N ALA A 554 -6.36 8.05 -33.74
CA ALA A 554 -5.15 7.44 -34.30
C ALA A 554 -4.39 8.22 -35.43
N ALA A 555 -4.86 9.40 -35.83
CA ALA A 555 -4.36 10.16 -36.97
C ALA A 555 -3.45 11.35 -36.60
N PHE A 556 -3.40 11.75 -35.32
CA PHE A 556 -2.90 13.06 -34.93
C PHE A 556 -1.55 12.94 -34.24
N ALA A 557 -0.47 13.25 -34.96
CA ALA A 557 0.81 13.56 -34.34
C ALA A 557 0.77 15.03 -33.89
N GLY A 558 0.02 15.32 -32.82
CA GLY A 558 -0.18 16.67 -32.32
C GLY A 558 0.33 16.83 -30.90
N THR A 559 0.91 17.99 -30.59
CA THR A 559 1.15 18.43 -29.22
C THR A 559 0.01 19.34 -28.79
N PHE A 560 -0.57 19.03 -27.64
CA PHE A 560 -1.53 19.89 -26.95
C PHE A 560 -0.76 20.81 -26.00
N GLU A 561 -0.70 22.11 -26.31
CA GLU A 561 -0.06 23.11 -25.45
C GLU A 561 -1.09 24.16 -25.02
N GLY A 562 -1.71 23.94 -23.85
CA GLY A 562 -2.72 24.85 -23.31
C GLY A 562 -3.99 24.87 -24.17
N GLU A 563 -4.31 26.02 -24.78
CA GLU A 563 -5.48 26.18 -25.68
C GLU A 563 -5.11 25.97 -27.17
N SER A 564 -3.89 25.48 -27.43
CA SER A 564 -3.31 25.32 -28.78
C SER A 564 -3.14 23.85 -29.16
N LEU A 565 -3.71 23.46 -30.30
CA LEU A 565 -3.43 22.19 -30.96
C LEU A 565 -2.44 22.41 -32.11
N LEU A 566 -1.21 21.96 -31.91
CA LEU A 566 -0.12 22.04 -32.88
C LEU A 566 0.09 20.67 -33.53
N LEU A 567 -0.09 20.59 -34.84
CA LEU A 567 0.10 19.36 -35.61
C LEU A 567 1.27 19.59 -36.58
N ASP A 568 2.47 19.20 -36.17
CA ASP A 568 3.72 19.39 -36.93
C ASP A 568 4.50 18.07 -37.01
N LYS A 569 4.47 17.40 -38.19
CA LYS A 569 5.41 16.34 -38.66
C LYS A 569 4.98 15.65 -39.98
N ASP A 570 5.98 15.02 -40.62
CA ASP A 570 6.06 14.42 -41.97
C ASP A 570 5.05 13.30 -42.37
N ALA A 571 3.84 13.23 -41.79
CA ALA A 571 2.92 12.14 -42.10
C ALA A 571 1.42 12.46 -42.00
N ILE A 572 0.99 13.71 -41.85
CA ILE A 572 -0.44 14.07 -42.03
C ILE A 572 -0.71 14.25 -43.54
N ASP A 573 -1.76 13.60 -44.04
CA ASP A 573 -2.20 13.62 -45.43
C ASP A 573 -3.67 14.08 -45.49
N ASP A 574 -4.26 14.16 -46.68
CA ASP A 574 -5.66 14.53 -46.85
C ASP A 574 -6.60 13.70 -46.00
N PHE A 575 -6.32 12.41 -45.91
CA PHE A 575 -7.10 11.47 -45.13
C PHE A 575 -7.10 11.85 -43.64
N LYS A 576 -5.92 12.01 -43.04
CA LYS A 576 -5.79 12.39 -41.63
C LYS A 576 -6.42 13.76 -41.36
N THR A 577 -6.27 14.70 -42.30
CA THR A 577 -6.87 16.04 -42.22
C THR A 577 -8.40 16.00 -42.20
N GLN A 578 -9.02 15.12 -42.98
CA GLN A 578 -10.48 14.91 -42.93
C GLN A 578 -10.94 14.30 -41.60
N MET A 579 -10.12 13.43 -40.97
CA MET A 579 -10.41 12.91 -39.64
C MET A 579 -10.34 13.99 -38.55
N ILE A 580 -9.46 14.97 -38.72
CA ILE A 580 -9.42 16.19 -37.88
C ILE A 580 -10.75 16.91 -37.96
N ALA A 581 -11.18 17.25 -39.18
CA ALA A 581 -12.45 17.92 -39.39
C ALA A 581 -13.64 17.15 -38.77
N GLU A 582 -13.71 15.83 -38.97
CA GLU A 582 -14.79 15.00 -38.43
C GLU A 582 -14.75 14.92 -36.90
N ALA A 583 -13.57 14.78 -36.28
CA ALA A 583 -13.43 14.76 -34.82
C ALA A 583 -13.89 16.08 -34.18
N PHE A 584 -13.49 17.22 -34.76
CA PHE A 584 -13.93 18.53 -34.31
C PHE A 584 -15.44 18.71 -34.47
N ALA A 585 -16.03 18.23 -35.57
CA ALA A 585 -17.47 18.30 -35.81
C ALA A 585 -18.28 17.43 -34.82
N VAL A 586 -17.79 16.22 -34.51
CA VAL A 586 -18.50 15.26 -33.63
C VAL A 586 -18.38 15.62 -32.16
N HIS A 587 -17.17 15.91 -31.68
CA HIS A 587 -16.93 16.12 -30.26
C HIS A 587 -17.09 17.58 -29.86
N GLY A 588 -16.65 18.51 -30.72
CA GLY A 588 -16.45 19.90 -30.35
C GLY A 588 -15.36 19.97 -29.29
N TYR A 589 -14.21 20.55 -29.63
CA TYR A 589 -13.10 20.75 -28.68
C TYR A 589 -13.13 22.20 -28.16
N PRO A 590 -14.00 22.55 -27.18
CA PRO A 590 -14.19 23.94 -26.74
C PRO A 590 -12.94 24.56 -26.10
N GLN A 591 -12.00 23.73 -25.68
CA GLN A 591 -10.72 24.16 -25.12
C GLN A 591 -9.70 24.58 -26.20
N VAL A 592 -9.90 24.19 -27.46
CA VAL A 592 -8.97 24.51 -28.55
C VAL A 592 -9.36 25.86 -29.15
N LYS A 593 -8.60 26.91 -28.80
CA LYS A 593 -8.75 28.25 -29.39
C LYS A 593 -7.81 28.47 -30.57
N PHE A 594 -6.73 27.72 -30.64
CA PHE A 594 -5.72 27.84 -31.68
C PHE A 594 -5.46 26.49 -32.34
N LEU A 595 -5.60 26.41 -33.68
CA LEU A 595 -5.31 25.21 -34.47
C LEU A 595 -4.27 25.54 -35.54
N ALA A 596 -3.12 24.85 -35.51
CA ALA A 596 -2.10 24.97 -36.55
C ALA A 596 -1.81 23.62 -37.22
N LEU A 597 -1.89 23.62 -38.56
CA LEU A 597 -1.60 22.51 -39.45
C LEU A 597 -0.43 22.88 -40.38
N ARG A 598 0.74 22.26 -40.22
CA ARG A 598 1.92 22.54 -41.09
C ARG A 598 2.21 21.38 -42.03
N MET A 599 1.99 21.54 -43.35
CA MET A 599 1.97 20.42 -44.29
C MET A 599 2.49 20.70 -45.72
N ASP A 600 2.93 19.63 -46.39
CA ASP A 600 3.35 19.62 -47.80
C ASP A 600 2.35 18.93 -48.75
N ARG A 601 1.34 18.19 -48.24
CA ARG A 601 0.42 17.35 -49.04
C ARG A 601 -1.05 17.45 -48.60
N ILE A 602 -1.54 18.66 -48.35
CA ILE A 602 -2.98 18.94 -48.23
C ILE A 602 -3.51 19.37 -49.60
N GLY A 603 -4.48 18.63 -50.13
CA GLY A 603 -5.27 18.94 -51.30
C GLY A 603 -6.66 19.47 -50.96
N ASP A 604 -7.43 19.78 -52.01
CA ASP A 604 -8.68 20.54 -51.91
C ASP A 604 -9.78 19.85 -51.08
N GLN A 605 -9.85 18.51 -51.11
CA GLN A 605 -10.88 17.78 -50.35
C GLN A 605 -10.68 17.91 -48.84
N ALA A 606 -9.43 17.89 -48.40
CA ALA A 606 -9.08 18.09 -47.00
C ALA A 606 -9.32 19.54 -46.56
N ALA A 607 -8.97 20.51 -47.41
CA ALA A 607 -9.27 21.92 -47.20
C ALA A 607 -10.79 22.20 -47.12
N GLN A 608 -11.60 21.54 -47.96
CA GLN A 608 -13.06 21.62 -47.90
C GLN A 608 -13.61 21.10 -46.57
N ALA A 609 -13.15 19.94 -46.10
CA ALA A 609 -13.56 19.37 -44.82
C ALA A 609 -13.17 20.29 -43.64
N LEU A 610 -11.99 20.90 -43.70
CA LEU A 610 -11.58 21.91 -42.72
C LEU A 610 -12.46 23.16 -42.78
N ALA A 611 -12.85 23.63 -43.96
CA ALA A 611 -13.76 24.77 -44.09
C ALA A 611 -15.12 24.47 -43.44
N GLU A 612 -15.69 23.29 -43.67
CA GLU A 612 -16.92 22.84 -43.01
C GLU A 612 -16.75 22.79 -41.48
N MET A 613 -15.65 22.21 -41.00
CA MET A 613 -15.33 22.19 -39.57
C MET A 613 -15.22 23.60 -38.97
N LEU A 614 -14.53 24.52 -39.64
CA LEU A 614 -14.38 25.91 -39.21
C LEU A 614 -15.74 26.60 -39.11
N THR A 615 -16.62 26.39 -40.10
CA THR A 615 -18.00 26.94 -40.03
C THR A 615 -18.84 26.34 -38.91
N GLY A 616 -18.51 25.14 -38.40
CA GLY A 616 -19.20 24.50 -37.29
C GLY A 616 -18.60 24.80 -35.91
N SER A 617 -17.40 25.39 -35.84
CA SER A 617 -16.68 25.62 -34.59
C SER A 617 -17.16 26.88 -33.87
N GLU A 618 -17.37 26.79 -32.55
CA GLU A 618 -17.78 27.91 -31.69
C GLU A 618 -16.63 28.46 -30.82
N ALA A 619 -15.54 27.69 -30.66
CA ALA A 619 -14.47 27.99 -29.72
C ALA A 619 -13.14 28.40 -30.38
N LEU A 620 -12.95 28.08 -31.66
CA LEU A 620 -11.70 28.37 -32.36
C LEU A 620 -11.61 29.87 -32.66
N CYS A 621 -10.52 30.50 -32.21
CA CYS A 621 -10.26 31.92 -32.44
C CYS A 621 -9.22 32.14 -33.53
N GLU A 622 -8.28 31.20 -33.70
CA GLU A 622 -7.19 31.34 -34.66
C GLU A 622 -6.90 30.00 -35.37
N PHE A 623 -6.71 30.08 -36.68
CA PHE A 623 -6.44 28.95 -37.57
C PHE A 623 -5.24 29.24 -38.46
N ARG A 624 -4.23 28.36 -38.41
CA ARG A 624 -3.06 28.43 -39.30
C ARG A 624 -2.96 27.16 -40.12
N ILE A 625 -2.77 27.31 -41.42
CA ILE A 625 -2.47 26.21 -42.33
C ILE A 625 -1.38 26.62 -43.30
N SER A 626 -0.40 25.73 -43.49
CA SER A 626 0.56 25.84 -44.59
C SER A 626 0.45 24.58 -45.45
N GLY A 627 0.29 24.74 -46.77
CA GLY A 627 0.07 23.65 -47.72
C GLY A 627 0.61 23.96 -49.12
N LYS A 628 1.31 23.02 -49.74
CA LYS A 628 1.87 23.17 -51.11
C LYS A 628 0.89 22.80 -52.24
N ALA A 629 -0.22 22.12 -51.93
CA ALA A 629 -1.14 21.54 -52.92
C ALA A 629 -2.60 22.03 -52.79
N ILE A 630 -2.83 23.14 -52.08
CA ILE A 630 -4.15 23.74 -51.91
C ILE A 630 -4.40 24.69 -53.09
N SER A 631 -5.49 24.48 -53.84
CA SER A 631 -5.93 25.40 -54.90
C SER A 631 -6.40 26.74 -54.35
N GLU A 632 -6.47 27.76 -55.21
CA GLU A 632 -6.98 29.07 -54.81
C GLU A 632 -8.48 29.01 -54.43
N GLU A 633 -9.24 28.11 -55.06
CA GLU A 633 -10.63 27.82 -54.73
C GLU A 633 -10.79 27.27 -53.31
N ALA A 634 -10.00 26.26 -52.94
CA ALA A 634 -10.03 25.67 -51.62
C ALA A 634 -9.53 26.64 -50.53
N ARG A 635 -8.54 27.47 -50.86
CA ARG A 635 -8.08 28.57 -50.01
C ARG A 635 -9.17 29.61 -49.77
N SER A 636 -9.91 29.98 -50.82
CA SER A 636 -11.04 30.91 -50.72
C SER A 636 -12.12 30.37 -49.79
N ALA A 637 -12.46 29.08 -49.90
CA ALA A 637 -13.42 28.42 -49.03
C ALA A 637 -13.00 28.45 -47.54
N LEU A 638 -11.72 28.18 -47.24
CA LEU A 638 -11.17 28.28 -45.88
C LEU A 638 -11.23 29.71 -45.33
N LEU A 639 -10.82 30.71 -46.12
CA LEU A 639 -10.88 32.12 -45.71
C LEU A 639 -12.31 32.58 -45.46
N GLN A 640 -13.25 32.18 -46.32
CA GLN A 640 -14.66 32.50 -46.16
C GLN A 640 -15.24 31.88 -44.89
N ALA A 641 -14.90 30.62 -44.60
CA ALA A 641 -15.31 29.94 -43.36
C ALA A 641 -14.77 30.66 -42.12
N CYS A 642 -13.49 31.06 -42.13
CA CYS A 642 -12.89 31.84 -41.04
C CYS A 642 -13.56 33.21 -40.86
N GLN A 643 -13.82 33.93 -41.95
CA GLN A 643 -14.48 35.25 -41.91
C GLN A 643 -15.90 35.17 -41.34
N GLN A 644 -16.68 34.16 -41.73
CA GLN A 644 -18.04 33.97 -41.22
C GLN A 644 -18.06 33.76 -39.70
N ARG A 645 -17.00 33.19 -39.13
CA ARG A 645 -16.89 32.85 -37.71
C ARG A 645 -15.99 33.81 -36.91
N GLY A 646 -15.40 34.82 -37.55
CA GLY A 646 -14.48 35.75 -36.90
C GLY A 646 -13.16 35.12 -36.44
N ILE A 647 -12.72 34.06 -37.12
CA ILE A 647 -11.49 33.33 -36.83
C ILE A 647 -10.33 34.04 -37.53
N GLU A 648 -9.27 34.35 -36.80
CA GLU A 648 -8.04 34.88 -37.37
C GLU A 648 -7.33 33.78 -38.18
N ALA A 649 -7.15 34.00 -39.49
CA ALA A 649 -6.65 32.99 -40.41
C ALA A 649 -5.29 33.37 -40.98
N ASN A 650 -4.30 32.47 -40.86
CA ASN A 650 -3.03 32.55 -41.57
C ASN A 650 -2.87 31.34 -42.49
N ILE A 651 -3.12 31.56 -43.78
CA ILE A 651 -3.07 30.52 -44.82
C ILE A 651 -1.90 30.82 -45.75
N SER A 652 -0.80 30.06 -45.62
CA SER A 652 0.36 30.19 -46.52
C SER A 652 0.33 29.11 -47.60
N ALA A 653 0.21 29.55 -48.86
CA ALA A 653 0.44 28.74 -50.05
C ALA A 653 1.78 29.16 -50.65
N GLN A 654 2.71 28.22 -50.86
CA GLN A 654 3.84 28.47 -51.76
C GLN A 654 3.35 28.22 -53.18
N GLU A 655 3.30 29.26 -54.01
CA GLU A 655 3.09 29.10 -55.45
C GLU A 655 4.16 28.16 -56.02
N VAL A 656 3.74 27.06 -56.64
CA VAL A 656 4.63 26.28 -57.51
C VAL A 656 4.91 27.17 -58.71
N SER A 657 6.05 27.87 -58.71
CA SER A 657 6.47 28.67 -59.85
C SER A 657 6.63 27.74 -61.05
N SER A 658 5.78 27.91 -62.05
CA SER A 658 5.93 27.30 -63.36
C SER A 658 7.20 27.81 -64.04
N SER A 659 8.22 26.96 -64.22
CA SER A 659 9.25 27.08 -65.28
C SER A 659 10.09 25.79 -65.38
N PRO A 660 10.77 25.54 -66.51
CA PRO A 660 10.27 24.96 -67.76
C PRO A 660 10.74 23.49 -67.94
N GLU A 661 10.24 22.83 -69.00
CA GLU A 661 10.62 21.51 -69.52
C GLU A 661 11.99 20.96 -69.03
N GLU A 662 11.96 19.90 -68.25
CA GLU A 662 13.13 19.07 -67.97
C GLU A 662 13.38 18.18 -69.20
N GLU A 663 14.33 18.63 -70.03
CA GLU A 663 14.91 17.90 -71.14
C GLU A 663 15.36 16.50 -70.68
N ALA A 664 14.88 15.46 -71.37
CA ALA A 664 15.25 14.07 -71.10
C ALA A 664 16.77 13.86 -71.19
N PRO A 665 17.41 13.17 -70.23
CA PRO A 665 18.82 12.82 -70.35
C PRO A 665 19.00 11.74 -71.44
N PRO A 666 20.07 11.80 -72.26
CA PRO A 666 20.25 10.87 -73.35
C PRO A 666 20.60 9.48 -72.83
N ALA A 667 20.07 8.47 -73.52
CA ALA A 667 20.31 7.06 -73.27
C ALA A 667 21.81 6.73 -73.20
N ARG A 668 22.28 6.23 -72.05
CA ARG A 668 23.61 5.63 -71.94
C ARG A 668 23.52 4.19 -72.38
N ALA A 669 24.20 3.91 -73.49
CA ALA A 669 24.36 2.60 -74.09
C ALA A 669 24.89 1.56 -73.09
N LYS A 670 24.40 0.33 -73.26
CA LYS A 670 25.02 -0.89 -72.79
C LYS A 670 26.48 -0.89 -73.23
N ASP A 671 27.39 -1.15 -72.30
CA ASP A 671 28.63 -1.85 -72.60
C ASP A 671 28.96 -2.81 -71.46
N THR A 672 29.30 -4.00 -71.90
CA THR A 672 29.68 -5.25 -71.25
C THR A 672 31.03 -5.16 -70.53
N GLU A 673 31.11 -5.72 -69.32
CA GLU A 673 31.89 -6.92 -68.95
C GLU A 673 31.66 -7.28 -67.48
#